data_AF-A0ABD3R1S1-F1
#
_entry.id   AF-A0ABD3R1S1-F1
#
_cell.length_a   1.000
_cell.length_b   1.000
_cell.length_c   1.000
_cell.angle_alpha   90.00
_cell.angle_beta   90.00
_cell.angle_gamma   90.00
#
_symmetry.space_group_name_H-M   'P 1'
#
loop_
_entity.id
_entity.type
_entity.pdbx_description
1 polymer ?
#
loop_
_entity_poly.entity_id
_entity_poly.type
_entity_poly.pdbx_seq_one_letter_code
_entity_poly.pdbx_strand_id
1 'polypeptide(L)'
;FKYDDFRERLEYMSKVGIGMRNDDGSIIGIDDDGDTRYKFYMGPDDCDNDGHVVGLVNVASFLSQCMVSAILDDSCDELNWETTSTSGWMGGEGGEGTTKDPGRVYPSSAGRTDVEGCCYWGRGALHTRGLCDIGKWNHYLGAGGGGNGNNIYHDVDFCVDPERVCADVDRTMEMRWTVALFGWIERVQSYVDDGEFDDVTDDEYLGGGGVDGRRRFNYLDELRDFAYSRDVVDSVRFSLLGGGPPHFIDMVGGILEQGCPYPPCPGLLDRPNRLHLRNERKRAFLTALGGVGLPIRGEAYLAMEAHFLDDEVVRGNFEGGLLLSSSSTATSSFPLSNACGQYGASYQDIVCNAGKDVGKECPLDINQSMKAVTRSSEKSRAPLQFQCAPKSLLPITGFWDEKKLEESYDTAFANQMGRVDVEGCCWWGRGVLRQVTRGRCYFGQLNYYIGKRAATECRPSMYPEIDFCNFPEAVCSCSSELRWVSGMFYWTKYVQSYNRDGWNYIDEITKLSMEIATTQRINDTSTIISIDCILKTGSATCDSAEDMSDRLLEVLNLITTFNITSTTASPSSDPPSLVPTVVPTTSSPTTTYAPSASPNVFVSPSASDVKLIVEILRAKRESIETKLLAPRQVIDDKNLYSFDGFISSLQVLADGTVEIIYFYVGHDISSDPANMQRGLVNIATFLAYSMAVAVSNSVCDEQNVDDIEGKLALSNACGQLGTSYQNLRCSPLETHMECSPDPGLQMTAVASLTKIGGKNGPPPFFCGPKAYFPFMGYYDVESDVIRNNEPFANRAGRTDVEGCCWWGRGAAQLRGVCLYGKLNYYIGARAKEEGRMSLFPNVDFCRSPQAICSGQHSYSLMWISGMVAWTQVVQSHSDYSLNLQRYVDGEIEDLEFIDLVSDIIGCQENERMKMRANFESALNVLVLSPS
;
A
#
# COMPACT_ATOMS: atom_id res chain seq x y z
N PHE A 1 -9.45 -24.24 6.63
CA PHE A 1 -10.11 -23.64 7.82
C PHE A 1 -11.40 -22.89 7.44
N LYS A 2 -12.50 -22.93 8.21
CA LYS A 2 -13.74 -22.18 7.91
C LYS A 2 -14.20 -21.30 9.09
N TYR A 3 -14.98 -20.26 8.78
CA TYR A 3 -15.49 -19.28 9.75
C TYR A 3 -16.40 -19.91 10.82
N ASP A 4 -17.35 -20.76 10.42
CA ASP A 4 -18.31 -21.35 11.37
C ASP A 4 -17.60 -22.21 12.42
N ASP A 5 -16.58 -22.98 12.01
CA ASP A 5 -15.79 -23.82 12.92
C ASP A 5 -15.02 -22.96 13.95
N PHE A 6 -14.45 -21.84 13.49
CA PHE A 6 -13.76 -20.89 14.36
C PHE A 6 -14.74 -20.21 15.33
N ARG A 7 -15.87 -19.69 14.83
CA ARG A 7 -16.88 -19.00 15.63
C ARG A 7 -17.42 -19.90 16.73
N GLU A 8 -17.78 -21.14 16.39
CA GLU A 8 -18.33 -22.10 17.35
C GLU A 8 -17.34 -22.42 18.47
N ARG A 9 -16.06 -22.61 18.12
CA ARG A 9 -15.03 -22.91 19.12
C ARG A 9 -14.65 -21.70 19.95
N LEU A 10 -14.60 -20.50 19.36
CA LEU A 10 -14.42 -19.26 20.10
C LEU A 10 -15.56 -19.03 21.10
N GLU A 11 -16.80 -19.31 20.72
CA GLU A 11 -17.96 -19.23 21.61
C GLU A 11 -17.85 -20.22 22.78
N TYR A 12 -17.48 -21.47 22.51
CA TYR A 12 -17.26 -22.47 23.55
C TYR A 12 -16.13 -22.04 24.52
N MET A 13 -14.99 -21.61 23.99
CA MET A 13 -13.83 -21.24 24.78
C MET A 13 -14.02 -19.94 25.57
N SER A 14 -14.89 -19.03 25.13
CA SER A 14 -15.22 -17.81 25.88
C SER A 14 -16.30 -18.04 26.93
N LYS A 15 -17.38 -18.77 26.61
CA LYS A 15 -18.52 -18.98 27.52
C LYS A 15 -18.32 -20.13 28.49
N VAL A 16 -17.84 -21.27 27.98
CA VAL A 16 -17.74 -22.52 28.74
C VAL A 16 -16.35 -22.70 29.33
N GLY A 17 -15.30 -22.55 28.51
CA GLY A 17 -13.90 -22.73 28.90
C GLY A 17 -13.52 -24.17 29.29
N ILE A 18 -12.24 -24.38 29.63
CA ILE A 18 -11.67 -25.69 30.00
C ILE A 18 -11.31 -25.72 31.48
N GLY A 19 -11.77 -26.73 32.23
CA GLY A 19 -11.51 -26.85 33.68
C GLY A 19 -10.03 -26.93 34.06
N MET A 20 -9.60 -26.09 35.00
CA MET A 20 -8.29 -26.19 35.65
C MET A 20 -8.34 -27.29 36.70
N ARG A 21 -7.56 -28.38 36.53
CA ARG A 21 -7.55 -29.55 37.44
C ARG A 21 -6.14 -29.93 37.88
N ASN A 22 -5.99 -30.21 39.18
CA ASN A 22 -4.81 -30.86 39.78
C ASN A 22 -4.71 -32.32 39.31
N ASP A 23 -3.54 -32.94 39.52
CA ASP A 23 -3.27 -34.35 39.22
C ASP A 23 -4.23 -35.33 39.94
N ASP A 24 -4.85 -34.90 41.04
CA ASP A 24 -5.85 -35.68 41.80
C ASP A 24 -7.30 -35.44 41.34
N GLY A 25 -7.50 -34.64 40.28
CA GLY A 25 -8.81 -34.32 39.70
C GLY A 25 -9.57 -33.20 40.43
N SER A 26 -9.01 -32.63 41.50
CA SER A 26 -9.55 -31.45 42.19
C SER A 26 -9.36 -30.19 41.34
N ILE A 27 -10.26 -29.21 41.49
CA ILE A 27 -10.23 -27.96 40.72
C ILE A 27 -9.12 -27.05 41.28
N ILE A 28 -8.25 -26.50 40.42
CA ILE A 28 -7.20 -25.54 40.80
C ILE A 28 -7.75 -24.13 40.68
N GLY A 29 -7.52 -23.30 41.71
CA GLY A 29 -7.45 -21.83 41.60
C GLY A 29 -8.77 -21.14 41.26
N ILE A 30 -9.21 -20.27 42.16
CA ILE A 30 -10.26 -19.29 41.88
C ILE A 30 -9.56 -18.12 41.16
N ASP A 31 -9.97 -17.77 39.94
CA ASP A 31 -9.63 -16.45 39.39
C ASP A 31 -10.31 -15.33 40.23
N ASP A 32 -9.96 -14.07 40.03
CA ASP A 32 -10.51 -12.96 40.84
C ASP A 32 -12.05 -12.84 40.77
N ASP A 33 -12.69 -13.53 39.81
CA ASP A 33 -14.14 -13.58 39.56
C ASP A 33 -14.84 -14.88 40.03
N GLY A 34 -14.10 -15.88 40.55
CA GLY A 34 -14.69 -17.14 41.01
C GLY A 34 -14.70 -18.30 39.99
N ASP A 35 -14.21 -18.11 38.76
CA ASP A 35 -14.16 -19.13 37.73
C ASP A 35 -12.84 -19.91 37.76
N THR A 36 -12.93 -21.19 37.46
CA THR A 36 -11.81 -22.14 37.61
C THR A 36 -11.49 -22.79 36.26
N ARG A 37 -11.63 -22.01 35.19
CA ARG A 37 -11.62 -22.48 33.81
C ARG A 37 -10.78 -21.57 32.92
N TYR A 38 -9.96 -22.17 32.08
CA TYR A 38 -9.30 -21.50 30.97
C TYR A 38 -10.35 -20.99 29.98
N LYS A 39 -10.61 -19.69 30.01
CA LYS A 39 -11.52 -19.00 29.10
C LYS A 39 -10.77 -18.05 28.19
N PHE A 40 -11.24 -17.93 26.96
CA PHE A 40 -10.72 -16.94 26.03
C PHE A 40 -11.21 -15.55 26.43
N TYR A 41 -10.28 -14.64 26.72
CA TYR A 41 -10.59 -13.27 27.11
C TYR A 41 -11.24 -12.49 25.95
N MET A 42 -12.48 -12.04 26.14
CA MET A 42 -13.27 -11.29 25.13
C MET A 42 -13.24 -9.77 25.36
N GLY A 43 -12.37 -9.28 26.25
CA GLY A 43 -12.35 -7.88 26.70
C GLY A 43 -13.02 -7.70 28.06
N PRO A 44 -12.86 -6.52 28.68
CA PRO A 44 -13.45 -6.23 29.98
C PRO A 44 -14.96 -5.99 29.88
N ASP A 45 -15.70 -6.42 30.89
CA ASP A 45 -17.10 -6.07 31.06
C ASP A 45 -17.21 -4.59 31.47
N ASP A 46 -17.93 -3.80 30.67
CA ASP A 46 -18.38 -2.43 30.96
C ASP A 46 -17.30 -1.35 31.24
N CYS A 47 -16.52 -1.01 30.21
CA CYS A 47 -15.83 0.29 30.09
C CYS A 47 -16.35 0.99 28.83
N ASP A 48 -17.07 2.11 29.00
CA ASP A 48 -17.52 3.05 27.95
C ASP A 48 -18.18 2.44 26.68
N ASN A 49 -18.72 1.21 26.77
CA ASN A 49 -19.23 0.44 25.65
C ASN A 49 -18.16 0.03 24.60
N ASP A 50 -16.86 0.06 24.95
CA ASP A 50 -15.74 -0.18 24.03
C ASP A 50 -14.88 -1.43 24.35
N GLY A 51 -15.21 -2.18 25.40
CA GLY A 51 -14.50 -3.43 25.77
C GLY A 51 -14.46 -4.47 24.64
N HIS A 52 -15.45 -4.44 23.74
CA HIS A 52 -15.47 -5.26 22.52
C HIS A 52 -14.27 -4.98 21.59
N VAL A 53 -13.71 -3.77 21.60
CA VAL A 53 -12.52 -3.41 20.82
C VAL A 53 -11.31 -4.19 21.32
N VAL A 54 -11.10 -4.26 22.63
CA VAL A 54 -10.02 -5.05 23.25
C VAL A 54 -10.18 -6.53 22.89
N GLY A 55 -11.41 -7.05 22.96
CA GLY A 55 -11.73 -8.41 22.53
C GLY A 55 -11.40 -8.67 21.05
N LEU A 56 -11.80 -7.76 20.15
CA LEU A 56 -11.54 -7.89 18.72
C LEU A 56 -10.04 -7.78 18.38
N VAL A 57 -9.28 -6.95 19.07
CA VAL A 57 -7.81 -6.88 18.95
C VAL A 57 -7.17 -8.18 19.42
N ASN A 58 -7.65 -8.79 20.50
CA ASN A 58 -7.16 -10.08 20.99
C ASN A 58 -7.42 -11.21 19.98
N VAL A 59 -8.64 -11.24 19.42
CA VAL A 59 -9.01 -12.18 18.34
C VAL A 59 -8.14 -11.96 17.10
N ALA A 60 -7.93 -10.71 16.69
CA ALA A 60 -7.07 -10.39 15.55
C ALA A 60 -5.61 -10.81 15.80
N SER A 61 -5.11 -10.63 17.04
CA SER A 61 -3.77 -11.05 17.45
C SER A 61 -3.62 -12.56 17.36
N PHE A 62 -4.58 -13.32 17.91
CA PHE A 62 -4.62 -14.77 17.80
C PHE A 62 -4.64 -15.24 16.33
N LEU A 63 -5.59 -14.72 15.54
CA LEU A 63 -5.73 -15.08 14.13
C LEU A 63 -4.49 -14.76 13.31
N SER A 64 -3.78 -13.66 13.62
CA SER A 64 -2.52 -13.32 12.94
C SER A 64 -1.44 -14.39 13.10
N GLN A 65 -1.35 -15.00 14.30
CA GLN A 65 -0.37 -16.06 14.57
C GLN A 65 -0.81 -17.38 13.92
N CYS A 66 -2.10 -17.68 13.94
CA CYS A 66 -2.66 -18.83 13.24
C CYS A 66 -2.50 -18.72 11.72
N MET A 67 -2.59 -17.51 11.17
CA MET A 67 -2.35 -17.25 9.76
C MET A 67 -0.94 -17.63 9.32
N VAL A 68 0.07 -17.15 10.06
CA VAL A 68 1.47 -17.48 9.77
C VAL A 68 1.80 -18.93 10.06
N SER A 69 1.15 -19.54 11.05
CA SER A 69 1.46 -20.91 11.44
C SER A 69 0.83 -21.91 10.47
N ALA A 70 -0.48 -21.82 10.23
CA ALA A 70 -1.27 -22.87 9.62
C ALA A 70 -2.18 -22.40 8.46
N ILE A 71 -2.84 -21.24 8.58
CA ILE A 71 -3.93 -20.88 7.65
C ILE A 71 -3.41 -20.46 6.28
N LEU A 72 -2.30 -19.72 6.19
CA LEU A 72 -1.76 -19.27 4.90
C LEU A 72 -1.30 -20.43 4.01
N ASP A 73 -0.78 -21.49 4.62
CA ASP A 73 -0.32 -22.69 3.92
C ASP A 73 -1.37 -23.82 3.90
N ASP A 74 -2.58 -23.56 4.42
CA ASP A 74 -3.66 -24.53 4.68
C ASP A 74 -3.15 -25.85 5.31
N SER A 75 -2.22 -25.72 6.24
CA SER A 75 -1.56 -26.84 6.92
C SER A 75 -2.20 -27.13 8.28
N CYS A 76 -2.11 -28.37 8.73
CA CYS A 76 -2.43 -28.77 10.11
C CYS A 76 -1.17 -29.10 10.91
N ASP A 77 -0.17 -29.64 10.22
CA ASP A 77 1.13 -29.99 10.73
C ASP A 77 2.16 -28.96 10.30
N GLU A 78 3.10 -28.69 11.20
CA GLU A 78 4.28 -27.87 10.93
C GLU A 78 5.06 -28.44 9.73
N LEU A 79 5.34 -27.60 8.73
CA LEU A 79 6.06 -28.04 7.53
C LEU A 79 7.58 -28.02 7.76
N ASN A 80 8.30 -28.76 6.93
CA ASN A 80 9.76 -28.82 6.99
C ASN A 80 10.38 -27.67 6.17
N TRP A 81 10.59 -26.50 6.79
CA TRP A 81 11.13 -25.31 6.13
C TRP A 81 12.63 -25.06 6.36
N GLU A 82 13.28 -25.80 7.26
CA GLU A 82 14.67 -25.55 7.64
C GLU A 82 15.66 -26.14 6.62
N THR A 83 16.65 -25.35 6.21
CA THR A 83 17.73 -25.80 5.32
C THR A 83 19.08 -25.79 6.06
N THR A 84 19.78 -26.92 6.07
CA THR A 84 21.13 -27.03 6.64
C THR A 84 22.18 -26.72 5.58
N SER A 85 22.96 -25.65 5.73
CA SER A 85 24.07 -25.33 4.82
C SER A 85 25.35 -26.09 5.21
N THR A 86 26.03 -26.68 4.22
CA THR A 86 27.26 -27.49 4.41
C THR A 86 28.54 -26.68 4.61
N SER A 87 28.45 -25.37 4.84
CA SER A 87 29.58 -24.44 4.81
C SER A 87 30.52 -24.48 6.02
N GLY A 88 30.26 -25.33 7.03
CA GLY A 88 31.09 -25.46 8.23
C GLY A 88 32.19 -26.52 8.20
N TRP A 89 32.33 -27.33 7.14
CA TRP A 89 33.25 -28.48 7.08
C TRP A 89 34.41 -28.32 6.09
N MET A 90 34.87 -27.09 5.80
CA MET A 90 36.13 -26.89 5.08
C MET A 90 37.33 -26.97 6.03
N GLY A 91 37.74 -28.19 6.30
CA GLY A 91 39.01 -28.51 6.95
C GLY A 91 39.55 -29.84 6.43
N GLY A 92 40.17 -29.82 5.24
CA GLY A 92 40.84 -30.98 4.67
C GLY A 92 41.03 -30.86 3.16
N GLU A 93 42.29 -30.73 2.74
CA GLU A 93 42.75 -30.51 1.37
C GLU A 93 42.30 -31.58 0.36
N GLY A 94 42.04 -31.14 -0.87
CA GLY A 94 42.33 -31.89 -2.10
C GLY A 94 41.25 -32.84 -2.64
N GLY A 95 40.74 -32.52 -3.83
CA GLY A 95 40.14 -33.52 -4.74
C GLY A 95 38.94 -33.03 -5.54
N GLU A 96 39.13 -32.84 -6.85
CA GLU A 96 38.05 -32.99 -7.83
C GLU A 96 37.41 -34.38 -7.67
N GLY A 97 36.09 -34.47 -7.56
CA GLY A 97 35.40 -35.76 -7.47
C GLY A 97 33.89 -35.66 -7.30
N THR A 98 33.18 -35.95 -8.39
CA THR A 98 31.77 -36.34 -8.44
C THR A 98 31.48 -37.57 -7.57
N THR A 99 30.41 -37.55 -6.75
CA THR A 99 29.42 -38.64 -6.55
C THR A 99 28.40 -38.26 -5.45
N LYS A 100 27.10 -38.44 -5.73
CA LYS A 100 26.07 -38.57 -4.69
C LYS A 100 26.37 -39.86 -3.92
N ASP A 101 26.80 -39.75 -2.68
CA ASP A 101 27.07 -40.87 -1.80
C ASP A 101 25.76 -41.30 -1.10
N PRO A 102 25.15 -42.47 -1.42
CA PRO A 102 23.84 -42.89 -0.89
C PRO A 102 23.82 -43.24 0.61
N GLY A 103 24.91 -42.98 1.35
CA GLY A 103 25.03 -43.26 2.79
C GLY A 103 25.39 -42.03 3.64
N ARG A 104 25.44 -40.82 3.07
CA ARG A 104 25.82 -39.62 3.83
C ARG A 104 24.65 -39.15 4.70
N VAL A 105 24.82 -39.28 6.01
CA VAL A 105 23.85 -38.81 7.02
C VAL A 105 24.05 -37.31 7.24
N TYR A 106 23.00 -36.53 7.03
CA TYR A 106 22.98 -35.10 7.31
C TYR A 106 22.24 -34.87 8.64
N PRO A 107 22.94 -34.40 9.69
CA PRO A 107 22.27 -34.07 10.95
C PRO A 107 21.38 -32.83 10.79
N SER A 108 20.31 -32.77 11.58
CA SER A 108 19.53 -31.54 11.74
C SER A 108 20.38 -30.42 12.38
N SER A 109 19.85 -29.20 12.43
CA SER A 109 20.47 -28.09 13.17
C SER A 109 20.72 -28.41 14.65
N ALA A 110 19.92 -29.31 15.23
CA ALA A 110 20.08 -29.85 16.58
C ALA A 110 21.05 -31.05 16.67
N GLY A 111 21.74 -31.41 15.58
CA GLY A 111 22.71 -32.51 15.55
C GLY A 111 22.10 -33.92 15.47
N ARG A 112 20.76 -34.04 15.35
CA ARG A 112 20.06 -35.33 15.32
C ARG A 112 20.06 -35.95 13.93
N THR A 113 20.22 -37.26 13.87
CA THR A 113 20.24 -38.04 12.61
C THR A 113 19.16 -39.11 12.54
N ASP A 114 18.45 -39.33 13.64
CA ASP A 114 17.36 -40.29 13.79
C ASP A 114 16.02 -39.58 14.01
N VAL A 115 14.93 -40.31 13.82
CA VAL A 115 13.56 -39.83 14.05
C VAL A 115 12.92 -40.42 15.32
N GLU A 116 13.71 -41.11 16.16
CA GLU A 116 13.20 -41.78 17.35
C GLU A 116 12.67 -40.75 18.36
N GLY A 117 11.41 -40.90 18.76
CA GLY A 117 10.73 -39.97 19.67
C GLY A 117 10.37 -38.59 19.08
N CYS A 118 10.38 -38.42 17.75
CA CYS A 118 10.14 -37.11 17.10
C CYS A 118 8.66 -36.74 16.86
N CYS A 119 7.67 -37.54 17.24
CA CYS A 119 6.26 -37.36 16.85
C CYS A 119 5.52 -36.16 17.49
N TYR A 120 6.24 -35.22 18.10
CA TYR A 120 5.72 -34.09 18.87
C TYR A 120 5.99 -32.74 18.18
N TRP A 121 5.88 -32.69 16.84
CA TRP A 121 5.96 -31.45 16.04
C TRP A 121 4.69 -30.60 16.17
N GLY A 122 4.70 -29.39 15.60
CA GLY A 122 3.58 -28.46 15.69
C GLY A 122 2.31 -28.96 15.02
N ARG A 123 1.18 -28.90 15.74
CA ARG A 123 -0.15 -29.33 15.23
C ARG A 123 -1.26 -28.34 15.57
N GLY A 124 -2.30 -28.32 14.74
CA GLY A 124 -3.49 -27.48 14.93
C GLY A 124 -3.32 -26.07 14.38
N ALA A 125 -4.31 -25.19 14.61
CA ALA A 125 -4.33 -23.86 13.98
C ALA A 125 -3.17 -22.94 14.41
N LEU A 126 -2.51 -23.22 15.55
CA LEU A 126 -1.37 -22.47 16.09
C LEU A 126 -0.05 -23.27 16.03
N HIS A 127 -0.04 -24.47 15.44
CA HIS A 127 1.12 -25.39 15.44
C HIS A 127 1.79 -25.55 16.81
N THR A 128 1.00 -25.82 17.85
CA THR A 128 1.53 -26.08 19.20
C THR A 128 2.34 -27.38 19.19
N ARG A 129 3.52 -27.38 19.83
CA ARG A 129 4.54 -28.42 19.68
C ARG A 129 5.21 -28.79 21.01
N GLY A 130 5.85 -29.95 21.02
CA GLY A 130 6.65 -30.43 22.14
C GLY A 130 5.84 -31.27 23.14
N LEU A 131 6.58 -32.09 23.90
CA LEU A 131 5.99 -33.06 24.82
C LEU A 131 5.16 -32.39 25.93
N CYS A 132 5.58 -31.23 26.43
CA CYS A 132 4.86 -30.55 27.51
C CYS A 132 3.49 -30.06 27.05
N ASP A 133 3.41 -29.40 25.88
CA ASP A 133 2.15 -28.85 25.38
C ASP A 133 1.16 -29.97 25.00
N ILE A 134 1.65 -31.03 24.35
CA ILE A 134 0.84 -32.21 24.00
C ILE A 134 0.43 -33.00 25.26
N GLY A 135 1.29 -33.02 26.29
CA GLY A 135 0.96 -33.55 27.62
C GLY A 135 -0.17 -32.76 28.28
N LYS A 136 -0.12 -31.42 28.22
CA LYS A 136 -1.21 -30.56 28.70
C LYS A 136 -2.50 -30.80 27.91
N TRP A 137 -2.44 -31.01 26.59
CA TRP A 137 -3.63 -31.43 25.82
C TRP A 137 -4.19 -32.73 26.37
N ASN A 138 -3.36 -33.73 26.63
CA ASN A 138 -3.83 -35.01 27.14
C ASN A 138 -4.45 -34.88 28.55
N HIS A 139 -3.87 -34.04 29.40
CA HIS A 139 -4.37 -33.79 30.75
C HIS A 139 -5.68 -33.01 30.77
N TYR A 140 -5.74 -31.87 30.07
CA TYR A 140 -6.87 -30.95 30.15
C TYR A 140 -7.98 -31.22 29.11
N LEU A 141 -7.65 -31.84 27.99
CA LEU A 141 -8.58 -32.07 26.87
C LEU A 141 -8.77 -33.56 26.56
N GLY A 142 -7.76 -34.39 26.82
CA GLY A 142 -7.69 -35.79 26.40
C GLY A 142 -8.00 -36.82 27.48
N ALA A 143 -7.59 -38.07 27.25
CA ALA A 143 -7.80 -39.21 28.14
C ALA A 143 -6.96 -39.16 29.43
N GLY A 144 -5.92 -38.33 29.49
CA GLY A 144 -4.96 -38.23 30.60
C GLY A 144 -5.50 -37.57 31.87
N GLY A 145 -6.62 -36.83 31.81
CA GLY A 145 -7.16 -36.02 32.91
C GLY A 145 -7.84 -36.76 34.08
N GLY A 146 -7.48 -38.03 34.32
CA GLY A 146 -7.97 -38.81 35.47
C GLY A 146 -9.41 -39.30 35.34
N GLY A 147 -9.61 -40.41 34.62
CA GLY A 147 -10.64 -41.45 34.85
C GLY A 147 -12.14 -41.14 34.84
N ASN A 148 -12.59 -39.88 34.96
CA ASN A 148 -14.01 -39.54 35.15
C ASN A 148 -14.72 -39.07 33.86
N GLY A 149 -14.06 -39.09 32.69
CA GLY A 149 -14.69 -38.83 31.39
C GLY A 149 -15.17 -37.39 31.14
N ASN A 150 -14.76 -36.42 31.95
CA ASN A 150 -15.24 -35.03 31.88
C ASN A 150 -14.48 -34.14 30.88
N ASN A 151 -13.42 -34.65 30.25
CA ASN A 151 -12.67 -33.92 29.24
C ASN A 151 -13.39 -33.98 27.88
N ILE A 152 -13.32 -32.89 27.12
CA ILE A 152 -14.03 -32.74 25.84
C ILE A 152 -13.63 -33.81 24.80
N TYR A 153 -12.39 -34.32 24.87
CA TYR A 153 -11.86 -35.41 24.06
C TYR A 153 -11.34 -36.56 24.92
N HIS A 154 -12.11 -36.96 25.95
CA HIS A 154 -11.75 -38.04 26.88
C HIS A 154 -11.44 -39.39 26.21
N ASP A 155 -11.87 -39.61 24.97
CA ASP A 155 -11.59 -40.80 24.17
C ASP A 155 -10.27 -40.72 23.37
N VAL A 156 -9.60 -39.57 23.39
CA VAL A 156 -8.36 -39.32 22.66
C VAL A 156 -7.18 -39.20 23.63
N ASP A 157 -6.21 -40.09 23.48
CA ASP A 157 -4.92 -39.99 24.15
C ASP A 157 -3.92 -39.22 23.27
N PHE A 158 -3.78 -37.91 23.52
CA PHE A 158 -2.91 -37.06 22.71
C PHE A 158 -1.41 -37.39 22.88
N CYS A 159 -1.02 -38.07 23.97
CA CYS A 159 0.37 -38.48 24.16
C CYS A 159 0.73 -39.71 23.31
N VAL A 160 -0.25 -40.57 23.03
CA VAL A 160 -0.10 -41.78 22.21
C VAL A 160 -0.38 -41.52 20.73
N ASP A 161 -1.43 -40.74 20.44
CA ASP A 161 -1.89 -40.47 19.07
C ASP A 161 -2.15 -38.96 18.85
N PRO A 162 -1.10 -38.11 18.87
CA PRO A 162 -1.24 -36.67 18.63
C PRO A 162 -1.77 -36.35 17.23
N GLU A 163 -1.70 -37.29 16.29
CA GLU A 163 -2.20 -37.17 14.91
C GLU A 163 -3.72 -37.00 14.84
N ARG A 164 -4.46 -37.37 15.91
CA ARG A 164 -5.92 -37.16 15.98
C ARG A 164 -6.34 -35.73 15.74
N VAL A 165 -5.51 -34.76 16.12
CA VAL A 165 -5.77 -33.35 15.83
C VAL A 165 -5.93 -33.10 14.32
N CYS A 166 -5.15 -33.78 13.48
CA CYS A 166 -5.09 -33.55 12.04
C CYS A 166 -5.80 -34.60 11.19
N ALA A 167 -5.97 -35.83 11.70
CA ALA A 167 -6.50 -36.98 10.97
C ALA A 167 -7.89 -37.49 11.44
N ASP A 168 -8.47 -36.96 12.52
CA ASP A 168 -9.82 -37.36 12.96
C ASP A 168 -10.88 -36.82 11.99
N VAL A 169 -11.45 -37.70 11.17
CA VAL A 169 -12.37 -37.36 10.07
C VAL A 169 -13.61 -36.59 10.55
N ASP A 170 -14.04 -36.81 11.79
CA ASP A 170 -15.27 -36.25 12.34
C ASP A 170 -15.02 -35.01 13.21
N ARG A 171 -13.84 -34.90 13.86
CA ARG A 171 -13.54 -33.84 14.83
C ARG A 171 -12.28 -33.02 14.53
N THR A 172 -11.57 -33.25 13.43
CA THR A 172 -10.28 -32.59 13.17
C THR A 172 -10.37 -31.07 13.22
N MET A 173 -11.36 -30.45 12.57
CA MET A 173 -11.44 -28.98 12.50
C MET A 173 -11.77 -28.37 13.87
N GLU A 174 -12.62 -29.04 14.63
CA GLU A 174 -12.95 -28.70 16.01
C GLU A 174 -11.70 -28.76 16.91
N MET A 175 -10.96 -29.86 16.83
CA MET A 175 -9.76 -30.08 17.62
C MET A 175 -8.67 -29.07 17.28
N ARG A 176 -8.45 -28.78 15.98
CA ARG A 176 -7.47 -27.78 15.51
C ARG A 176 -7.65 -26.42 16.16
N TRP A 177 -8.90 -25.95 16.30
CA TRP A 177 -9.21 -24.69 16.95
C TRP A 177 -9.16 -24.77 18.47
N THR A 178 -9.67 -25.86 19.06
CA THR A 178 -9.70 -26.04 20.51
C THR A 178 -8.29 -26.06 21.11
N VAL A 179 -7.38 -26.83 20.50
CA VAL A 179 -5.99 -26.91 20.98
C VAL A 179 -5.22 -25.59 20.77
N ALA A 180 -5.55 -24.84 19.72
CA ALA A 180 -4.96 -23.53 19.43
C ALA A 180 -5.44 -22.46 20.42
N LEU A 181 -6.75 -22.39 20.69
CA LEU A 181 -7.32 -21.45 21.66
C LEU A 181 -6.85 -21.77 23.07
N PHE A 182 -6.79 -23.05 23.45
CA PHE A 182 -6.22 -23.47 24.73
C PHE A 182 -4.75 -23.06 24.86
N GLY A 183 -3.93 -23.32 23.83
CA GLY A 183 -2.53 -22.90 23.81
C GLY A 183 -2.34 -21.38 23.89
N TRP A 184 -3.22 -20.60 23.25
CA TRP A 184 -3.21 -19.14 23.33
C TRP A 184 -3.55 -18.63 24.74
N ILE A 185 -4.60 -19.19 25.36
CA ILE A 185 -5.00 -18.81 26.72
C ILE A 185 -3.87 -19.13 27.70
N GLU A 186 -3.35 -20.36 27.63
CA GLU A 186 -2.37 -20.86 28.59
C GLU A 186 -1.00 -20.21 28.43
N ARG A 187 -0.57 -19.86 27.21
CA ARG A 187 0.79 -19.35 26.98
C ARG A 187 0.86 -17.84 26.81
N VAL A 188 -0.17 -17.23 26.22
CA VAL A 188 -0.17 -15.81 25.87
C VAL A 188 -1.04 -15.03 26.84
N GLN A 189 -2.32 -15.40 27.01
CA GLN A 189 -3.22 -14.63 27.87
C GLN A 189 -2.85 -14.69 29.35
N SER A 190 -2.27 -15.82 29.80
CA SER A 190 -1.79 -15.99 31.17
C SER A 190 -0.39 -15.40 31.42
N TYR A 191 0.30 -14.91 30.39
CA TYR A 191 1.71 -14.55 30.50
C TYR A 191 1.90 -13.32 31.38
N VAL A 192 2.66 -13.50 32.46
CA VAL A 192 3.12 -12.45 33.37
C VAL A 192 4.60 -12.65 33.66
N ASP A 193 5.39 -11.59 33.47
CA ASP A 193 6.78 -11.48 33.91
C ASP A 193 6.85 -10.44 35.02
N ASP A 194 7.05 -10.92 36.25
CA ASP A 194 7.10 -10.13 37.48
C ASP A 194 8.45 -9.42 37.69
N GLY A 195 9.47 -9.76 36.89
CA GLY A 195 10.79 -9.13 36.89
C GLY A 195 11.67 -9.49 38.08
N GLU A 196 11.33 -10.51 38.86
CA GLU A 196 12.07 -10.90 40.07
C GLU A 196 12.97 -12.10 39.77
N PHE A 197 14.29 -11.86 39.67
CA PHE A 197 15.26 -12.94 39.81
C PHE A 197 16.23 -12.62 40.94
N ASP A 198 16.36 -13.63 41.81
CA ASP A 198 17.23 -13.70 42.98
C ASP A 198 18.68 -13.35 42.66
N ASP A 199 19.23 -12.60 43.61
CA ASP A 199 20.64 -12.35 43.91
C ASP A 199 21.62 -13.39 43.32
N VAL A 200 22.19 -13.09 42.14
CA VAL A 200 23.45 -13.69 41.71
C VAL A 200 24.41 -12.57 41.37
N THR A 201 25.10 -12.12 42.41
CA THR A 201 26.42 -11.51 42.28
C THR A 201 27.34 -12.49 41.56
N ASP A 202 27.72 -12.21 40.33
CA ASP A 202 29.14 -12.18 40.00
C ASP A 202 29.41 -11.40 38.73
N ASP A 203 30.34 -10.48 38.91
CA ASP A 203 30.85 -9.48 38.00
C ASP A 203 31.65 -10.10 36.83
N GLU A 204 31.78 -9.30 35.78
CA GLU A 204 32.96 -9.26 34.90
C GLU A 204 33.08 -10.27 33.73
N TYR A 205 32.49 -9.95 32.57
CA TYR A 205 33.24 -9.73 31.31
C TYR A 205 32.37 -9.19 30.14
N LEU A 206 32.79 -8.03 29.59
CA LEU A 206 32.45 -7.42 28.28
C LEU A 206 31.14 -6.61 28.13
N GLY A 207 31.13 -5.42 28.74
CA GLY A 207 31.13 -4.14 28.03
C GLY A 207 30.02 -3.79 27.03
N GLY A 208 29.05 -2.98 27.47
CA GLY A 208 28.39 -1.98 26.60
C GLY A 208 26.93 -1.64 26.90
N GLY A 209 26.68 -0.80 27.91
CA GLY A 209 25.52 0.13 27.94
C GLY A 209 24.16 -0.42 28.36
N GLY A 210 24.05 -0.90 29.61
CA GLY A 210 22.77 -1.21 30.24
C GLY A 210 21.95 0.03 30.59
N VAL A 211 20.72 0.10 30.07
CA VAL A 211 19.61 0.71 30.79
C VAL A 211 18.94 -0.43 31.54
N ASP A 212 19.32 -0.55 32.81
CA ASP A 212 18.67 -1.44 33.77
C ASP A 212 17.24 -0.93 34.04
N GLY A 213 16.30 -1.87 34.06
CA GLY A 213 14.86 -1.61 34.09
C GLY A 213 14.08 -2.57 33.19
N ARG A 214 14.21 -3.89 33.42
CA ARG A 214 13.27 -4.87 32.84
C ARG A 214 11.86 -4.45 33.26
N ARG A 215 11.03 -4.03 32.30
CA ARG A 215 9.63 -3.68 32.55
C ARG A 215 8.88 -4.96 32.87
N ARG A 216 8.12 -4.93 33.97
CA ARG A 216 7.07 -5.93 34.26
C ARG A 216 6.17 -6.05 33.02
N PHE A 217 6.01 -7.26 32.49
CA PHE A 217 5.22 -7.49 31.28
C PHE A 217 3.99 -8.32 31.65
N ASN A 218 2.80 -7.84 31.31
CA ASN A 218 1.55 -8.59 31.41
C ASN A 218 0.83 -8.47 30.07
N TYR A 219 0.47 -9.61 29.47
CA TYR A 219 -0.13 -9.60 28.14
C TYR A 219 -1.45 -8.82 28.07
N LEU A 220 -2.31 -8.95 29.08
CA LEU A 220 -3.62 -8.29 29.09
C LEU A 220 -3.49 -6.77 29.24
N ASP A 221 -2.51 -6.31 30.01
CA ASP A 221 -2.19 -4.89 30.14
C ASP A 221 -1.67 -4.33 28.81
N GLU A 222 -0.71 -5.02 28.18
CA GLU A 222 -0.13 -4.61 26.89
C GLU A 222 -1.15 -4.65 25.75
N LEU A 223 -2.06 -5.64 25.75
CA LEU A 223 -3.19 -5.73 24.84
C LEU A 223 -4.13 -4.53 25.00
N ARG A 224 -4.43 -4.15 26.25
CA ARG A 224 -5.29 -3.01 26.58
C ARG A 224 -4.66 -1.71 26.10
N ASP A 225 -3.38 -1.50 26.43
CA ASP A 225 -2.62 -0.31 26.00
C ASP A 225 -2.54 -0.23 24.46
N PHE A 226 -2.34 -1.36 23.79
CA PHE A 226 -2.34 -1.42 22.33
C PHE A 226 -3.71 -1.07 21.74
N ALA A 227 -4.79 -1.63 22.28
CA ALA A 227 -6.15 -1.39 21.77
C ALA A 227 -6.59 0.08 21.90
N TYR A 228 -6.13 0.78 22.94
CA TYR A 228 -6.54 2.17 23.23
C TYR A 228 -5.58 3.25 22.72
N SER A 229 -4.34 2.91 22.36
CA SER A 229 -3.33 3.89 21.90
C SER A 229 -3.51 4.41 20.47
N ARG A 230 -4.53 3.93 19.72
CA ARG A 230 -4.98 4.38 18.39
C ARG A 230 -3.92 5.05 17.50
N ASP A 231 -2.96 4.26 17.02
CA ASP A 231 -2.53 4.29 15.62
C ASP A 231 -1.87 2.94 15.26
N VAL A 232 -2.67 2.03 14.69
CA VAL A 232 -2.20 0.70 14.24
C VAL A 232 -1.20 0.83 13.08
N VAL A 233 -1.15 1.99 12.41
CA VAL A 233 -0.37 2.19 11.18
C VAL A 233 1.02 2.75 11.48
N ASP A 234 1.17 3.66 12.45
CA ASP A 234 2.47 4.28 12.75
C ASP A 234 3.47 3.30 13.40
N SER A 235 2.98 2.22 14.01
CA SER A 235 3.79 1.16 14.61
C SER A 235 4.35 0.13 13.58
N VAL A 236 3.96 0.25 12.31
CA VAL A 236 4.44 -0.58 11.18
C VAL A 236 5.63 0.05 10.46
N ARG A 237 6.19 1.18 10.94
CA ARG A 237 7.46 1.69 10.41
C ARG A 237 8.53 0.61 10.56
N PHE A 238 8.96 0.05 9.43
CA PHE A 238 10.05 -0.91 9.36
C PHE A 238 11.32 -0.23 9.86
N SER A 239 11.66 -0.44 11.14
CA SER A 239 12.97 -0.07 11.66
C SER A 239 14.00 -1.00 11.01
N LEU A 240 14.46 -0.61 9.82
CA LEU A 240 15.62 -1.21 9.13
C LEU A 240 16.93 -0.95 9.90
N LEU A 241 16.89 -0.07 10.90
CA LEU A 241 17.98 0.24 11.80
C LEU A 241 17.49 -0.09 13.22
N GLY A 242 18.02 -1.18 13.81
CA GLY A 242 17.61 -1.66 15.14
C GLY A 242 17.83 -0.59 16.21
N GLY A 243 16.79 -0.29 17.00
CA GLY A 243 16.86 0.68 18.10
C GLY A 243 15.54 1.06 18.76
N GLY A 244 14.38 0.75 18.16
CA GLY A 244 13.05 0.98 18.77
C GLY A 244 12.54 -0.19 19.61
N PRO A 245 11.59 0.03 20.55
CA PRO A 245 10.93 -1.05 21.30
C PRO A 245 10.21 -2.02 20.35
N PRO A 246 10.14 -3.32 20.68
CA PRO A 246 9.46 -4.29 19.82
C PRO A 246 7.97 -3.99 19.75
N HIS A 247 7.38 -4.24 18.58
CA HIS A 247 5.96 -4.08 18.37
C HIS A 247 5.18 -5.11 19.20
N PHE A 248 3.95 -4.80 19.63
CA PHE A 248 3.07 -5.72 20.36
C PHE A 248 3.02 -7.13 19.73
N ILE A 249 2.78 -7.21 18.42
CA ILE A 249 2.79 -8.47 17.66
C ILE A 249 4.15 -9.20 17.64
N ASP A 250 5.26 -8.47 17.74
CA ASP A 250 6.59 -9.10 17.88
C ASP A 250 6.74 -9.73 19.26
N MET A 251 6.23 -9.07 20.30
CA MET A 251 6.26 -9.57 21.68
C MET A 251 5.41 -10.84 21.83
N VAL A 252 4.20 -10.83 21.26
CA VAL A 252 3.31 -12.00 21.18
C VAL A 252 3.98 -13.17 20.45
N GLY A 253 4.61 -12.91 19.30
CA GLY A 253 5.36 -13.94 18.58
C GLY A 253 6.53 -14.50 19.41
N GLY A 254 7.22 -13.64 20.16
CA GLY A 254 8.30 -14.05 21.06
C GLY A 254 7.84 -15.04 22.13
N ILE A 255 6.69 -14.78 22.76
CA ILE A 255 6.09 -15.68 23.77
C ILE A 255 5.78 -17.05 23.16
N LEU A 256 5.26 -17.08 21.93
CA LEU A 256 4.92 -18.33 21.24
C LEU A 256 6.13 -19.12 20.72
N GLU A 257 7.17 -18.45 20.22
CA GLU A 257 8.32 -19.15 19.64
C GLU A 257 9.44 -19.44 20.65
N GLN A 258 9.67 -18.52 21.57
CA GLN A 258 10.84 -18.53 22.45
C GLN A 258 10.47 -18.54 23.94
N GLY A 259 9.21 -18.29 24.30
CA GLY A 259 8.75 -18.31 25.69
C GLY A 259 8.95 -17.00 26.44
N CYS A 260 9.29 -15.91 25.75
CA CYS A 260 9.39 -14.58 26.35
C CYS A 260 9.04 -13.47 25.35
N PRO A 261 8.54 -12.30 25.80
CA PRO A 261 8.15 -11.19 24.92
C PRO A 261 9.35 -10.50 24.25
N TYR A 262 10.55 -10.61 24.82
CA TYR A 262 11.75 -9.92 24.36
C TYR A 262 12.86 -10.93 23.97
N PRO A 263 12.80 -11.56 22.79
CA PRO A 263 13.86 -12.45 22.34
C PRO A 263 15.18 -11.69 22.12
N PRO A 264 16.36 -12.26 22.48
CA PRO A 264 16.57 -13.61 22.99
C PRO A 264 16.21 -13.76 24.48
N CYS A 265 15.55 -14.87 24.83
CA CYS A 265 15.16 -15.14 26.21
C CYS A 265 16.38 -15.50 27.09
N PRO A 266 16.45 -15.03 28.35
CA PRO A 266 17.53 -15.36 29.27
C PRO A 266 17.69 -16.88 29.43
N GLY A 267 18.94 -17.39 29.34
CA GLY A 267 19.24 -18.81 29.56
C GLY A 267 19.20 -19.70 28.30
N LEU A 268 18.88 -19.18 27.12
CA LEU A 268 18.85 -19.92 25.85
C LEU A 268 19.93 -19.41 24.87
N LEU A 269 21.21 -19.69 25.17
CA LEU A 269 22.37 -19.17 24.43
C LEU A 269 22.53 -19.69 22.98
N ASP A 270 21.80 -20.73 22.58
CA ASP A 270 21.95 -21.41 21.28
C ASP A 270 20.81 -21.15 20.26
N ARG A 271 19.80 -20.32 20.58
CA ARG A 271 18.70 -20.03 19.65
C ARG A 271 18.97 -18.79 18.79
N PRO A 272 18.51 -18.75 17.52
CA PRO A 272 18.68 -17.58 16.67
C PRO A 272 18.06 -16.33 17.32
N ASN A 273 18.83 -15.25 17.39
CA ASN A 273 18.52 -13.95 18.01
C ASN A 273 17.32 -13.19 17.40
N ARG A 274 16.48 -13.82 16.55
CA ARG A 274 15.42 -13.14 15.80
C ARG A 274 14.15 -13.98 15.74
N LEU A 275 13.00 -13.32 15.93
CA LEU A 275 11.68 -13.90 15.74
C LEU A 275 11.50 -14.34 14.27
N HIS A 276 11.03 -15.58 14.06
CA HIS A 276 10.79 -16.11 12.73
C HIS A 276 9.55 -15.45 12.09
N LEU A 277 9.62 -15.14 10.79
CA LEU A 277 8.52 -14.55 10.00
C LEU A 277 7.87 -13.29 10.63
N ARG A 278 8.70 -12.47 11.29
CA ARG A 278 8.29 -11.24 11.98
C ARG A 278 7.42 -10.32 11.12
N ASN A 279 7.76 -10.16 9.84
CA ASN A 279 7.05 -9.25 8.94
C ASN A 279 5.71 -9.83 8.48
N GLU A 280 5.66 -11.13 8.27
CA GLU A 280 4.46 -11.88 7.88
C GLU A 280 3.44 -11.84 9.02
N ARG A 281 3.87 -11.99 10.28
CA ARG A 281 3.01 -11.88 11.47
C ARG A 281 2.33 -10.51 11.57
N LYS A 282 3.04 -9.43 11.25
CA LYS A 282 2.46 -8.07 11.21
C LYS A 282 1.47 -7.87 10.05
N ARG A 283 1.80 -8.38 8.86
CA ARG A 283 0.88 -8.33 7.71
C ARG A 283 -0.41 -9.10 8.00
N ALA A 284 -0.29 -10.31 8.55
CA ALA A 284 -1.42 -11.12 8.97
C ALA A 284 -2.28 -10.42 10.03
N PHE A 285 -1.67 -9.68 10.94
CA PHE A 285 -2.40 -8.90 11.94
C PHE A 285 -3.27 -7.79 11.35
N LEU A 286 -2.75 -7.05 10.36
CA LEU A 286 -3.55 -6.04 9.63
C LEU A 286 -4.74 -6.68 8.90
N THR A 287 -4.52 -7.83 8.26
CA THR A 287 -5.59 -8.59 7.61
C THR A 287 -6.64 -9.05 8.61
N ALA A 288 -6.21 -9.53 9.78
CA ALA A 288 -7.11 -9.99 10.83
C ALA A 288 -7.93 -8.82 11.41
N LEU A 289 -7.34 -7.65 11.63
CA LEU A 289 -8.05 -6.46 12.12
C LEU A 289 -9.17 -6.00 11.17
N GLY A 290 -8.88 -5.95 9.87
CA GLY A 290 -9.91 -5.66 8.86
C GLY A 290 -11.00 -6.73 8.83
N GLY A 291 -10.62 -8.01 8.95
CA GLY A 291 -11.55 -9.14 8.96
C GLY A 291 -12.50 -9.19 10.16
N VAL A 292 -12.08 -8.68 11.32
CA VAL A 292 -12.93 -8.62 12.53
C VAL A 292 -13.74 -7.33 12.63
N GLY A 293 -13.69 -6.45 11.62
CA GLY A 293 -14.53 -5.26 11.54
C GLY A 293 -14.07 -4.09 12.42
N LEU A 294 -12.83 -4.09 12.91
CA LEU A 294 -12.26 -2.92 13.58
C LEU A 294 -11.84 -1.88 12.53
N PRO A 295 -12.48 -0.70 12.49
CA PRO A 295 -12.21 0.29 11.47
C PRO A 295 -10.81 0.86 11.65
N ILE A 296 -10.05 0.89 10.55
CA ILE A 296 -8.77 1.60 10.51
C ILE A 296 -9.01 3.14 10.54
N ARG A 297 -10.25 3.60 10.26
CA ARG A 297 -10.71 5.02 10.25
C ARG A 297 -12.21 5.17 10.61
N GLY A 298 -12.63 6.21 11.35
CA GLY A 298 -14.01 6.36 11.87
C GLY A 298 -15.11 6.68 10.84
N GLU A 299 -16.38 6.40 11.17
CA GLU A 299 -17.53 6.52 10.23
C GLU A 299 -17.75 7.93 9.65
N ALA A 300 -17.64 8.98 10.47
CA ALA A 300 -17.74 10.36 9.98
C ALA A 300 -16.58 10.73 9.06
N TYR A 301 -15.40 10.15 9.28
CA TYR A 301 -14.25 10.30 8.39
C TYR A 301 -14.51 9.56 7.07
N LEU A 302 -15.06 8.34 7.11
CA LEU A 302 -15.42 7.58 5.91
C LEU A 302 -16.53 8.26 5.09
N ALA A 303 -17.53 8.87 5.74
CA ALA A 303 -18.58 9.63 5.07
C ALA A 303 -18.04 10.93 4.43
N MET A 304 -17.14 11.61 5.12
CA MET A 304 -16.47 12.81 4.58
C MET A 304 -15.49 12.42 3.46
N GLU A 305 -14.72 11.36 3.64
CA GLU A 305 -13.80 10.80 2.63
C GLU A 305 -14.57 10.37 1.38
N ALA A 306 -15.71 9.69 1.52
CA ALA A 306 -16.60 9.40 0.40
C ALA A 306 -17.07 10.69 -0.31
N HIS A 307 -17.44 11.73 0.43
CA HIS A 307 -17.84 13.01 -0.17
C HIS A 307 -16.69 13.74 -0.90
N PHE A 308 -15.45 13.60 -0.41
CA PHE A 308 -14.26 14.16 -1.07
C PHE A 308 -13.74 13.31 -2.24
N LEU A 309 -14.09 12.02 -2.29
CA LEU A 309 -13.60 11.06 -3.29
C LEU A 309 -14.61 10.75 -4.41
N ASP A 310 -15.92 10.85 -4.15
CA ASP A 310 -16.97 10.44 -5.09
C ASP A 310 -17.34 11.50 -6.15
N ASP A 311 -16.85 12.74 -6.05
CA ASP A 311 -17.29 13.84 -6.91
C ASP A 311 -16.12 14.57 -7.63
N GLU A 312 -15.95 14.28 -8.93
CA GLU A 312 -15.02 14.97 -9.85
C GLU A 312 -15.17 16.51 -9.81
N VAL A 313 -16.37 17.02 -9.50
CA VAL A 313 -16.67 18.46 -9.41
C VAL A 313 -16.02 19.07 -8.18
N VAL A 314 -15.99 18.35 -7.05
CA VAL A 314 -15.36 18.79 -5.79
C VAL A 314 -13.87 19.01 -5.97
N ARG A 315 -13.19 18.03 -6.58
CA ARG A 315 -11.75 18.13 -6.83
C ARG A 315 -11.42 19.22 -7.85
N GLY A 316 -12.16 19.32 -8.95
CA GLY A 316 -11.94 20.34 -9.99
C GLY A 316 -12.13 21.78 -9.49
N ASN A 317 -13.16 22.03 -8.68
CA ASN A 317 -13.40 23.36 -8.08
C ASN A 317 -12.36 23.70 -6.99
N PHE A 318 -11.92 22.71 -6.22
CA PHE A 318 -10.89 22.88 -5.20
C PHE A 318 -9.52 23.22 -5.82
N GLU A 319 -9.09 22.46 -6.83
CA GLU A 319 -7.80 22.65 -7.51
C GLU A 319 -7.80 23.86 -8.47
N GLY A 320 -8.91 24.12 -9.17
CA GLY A 320 -9.02 25.18 -10.18
C GLY A 320 -9.50 26.54 -9.67
N GLY A 321 -10.21 26.60 -8.53
CA GLY A 321 -10.78 27.84 -7.98
C GLY A 321 -10.15 28.30 -6.66
N LEU A 322 -9.94 27.38 -5.71
CA LEU A 322 -9.57 27.72 -4.33
C LEU A 322 -8.06 27.94 -4.14
N LEU A 323 -7.22 27.27 -4.94
CA LEU A 323 -5.76 27.26 -4.78
C LEU A 323 -5.01 28.28 -5.65
N LEU A 324 -5.72 29.14 -6.41
CA LEU A 324 -5.10 30.18 -7.24
C LEU A 324 -4.87 31.48 -6.46
N SER A 325 -3.61 31.92 -6.39
CA SER A 325 -3.21 33.15 -5.68
C SER A 325 -3.38 34.40 -6.55
N SER A 326 -4.14 35.39 -6.10
CA SER A 326 -4.07 36.76 -6.61
C SER A 326 -3.07 37.60 -5.79
N SER A 327 -2.22 38.37 -6.48
CA SER A 327 -1.22 39.26 -5.85
C SER A 327 -1.63 40.72 -6.06
N SER A 328 -1.51 41.53 -5.00
CA SER A 328 -1.71 42.98 -5.04
C SER A 328 -0.37 43.70 -5.19
N THR A 329 -0.31 44.69 -6.08
CA THR A 329 0.86 45.53 -6.33
C THR A 329 0.91 46.69 -5.32
N ALA A 330 1.96 46.73 -4.50
CA ALA A 330 2.31 47.92 -3.71
C ALA A 330 3.81 48.19 -3.84
N THR A 331 4.14 49.42 -4.19
CA THR A 331 5.49 49.90 -4.49
C THR A 331 6.18 50.40 -3.22
N SER A 332 7.23 49.72 -2.76
CA SER A 332 8.06 50.20 -1.63
C SER A 332 9.38 49.44 -1.47
N SER A 333 10.36 50.05 -0.80
CA SER A 333 11.57 49.37 -0.33
C SER A 333 11.24 48.48 0.88
N PHE A 334 11.66 47.21 0.85
CA PHE A 334 11.32 46.23 1.91
C PHE A 334 12.54 45.94 2.80
N PRO A 335 12.53 46.28 4.11
CA PRO A 335 13.60 45.91 5.03
C PRO A 335 13.82 44.40 5.06
N LEU A 336 15.07 43.94 4.97
CA LEU A 336 15.41 42.52 5.14
C LEU A 336 15.18 42.07 6.60
N SER A 337 15.28 43.00 7.56
CA SER A 337 14.94 42.78 8.98
C SER A 337 13.46 42.53 9.23
N ASN A 338 12.60 42.56 8.21
CA ASN A 338 11.22 42.09 8.30
C ASN A 338 11.10 40.59 8.64
N ALA A 339 12.19 39.82 8.47
CA ALA A 339 12.26 38.44 8.97
C ALA A 339 12.03 38.36 10.50
N CYS A 340 12.36 39.42 11.25
CA CYS A 340 12.16 39.53 12.70
C CYS A 340 10.73 39.93 13.09
N GLY A 341 9.92 40.39 12.13
CA GLY A 341 8.66 41.03 12.46
C GLY A 341 8.18 41.99 11.38
N GLN A 342 6.86 42.07 11.24
CA GLN A 342 6.17 42.99 10.33
C GLN A 342 4.94 43.56 11.04
N TYR A 343 4.48 44.73 10.62
CA TYR A 343 3.28 45.39 11.17
C TYR A 343 3.39 45.65 12.68
N GLY A 344 4.58 46.01 13.16
CA GLY A 344 4.86 46.24 14.58
C GLY A 344 4.91 44.98 15.46
N ALA A 345 4.69 43.78 14.91
CA ALA A 345 4.77 42.53 15.66
C ALA A 345 6.19 41.93 15.62
N SER A 346 6.73 41.56 16.78
CA SER A 346 8.03 40.92 16.95
C SER A 346 7.91 39.40 17.02
N TYR A 347 8.36 38.66 16.02
CA TYR A 347 8.13 37.20 15.98
C TYR A 347 8.86 36.45 17.09
N GLN A 348 10.10 36.85 17.39
CA GLN A 348 10.92 36.32 18.48
C GLN A 348 10.34 36.62 19.87
N ASP A 349 9.47 37.62 20.02
CA ASP A 349 8.87 37.95 21.33
C ASP A 349 7.49 37.32 21.51
N ILE A 350 6.98 36.60 20.50
CA ILE A 350 5.76 35.79 20.62
C ILE A 350 6.10 34.52 21.42
N VAL A 351 5.99 34.63 22.75
CA VAL A 351 6.11 33.55 23.72
C VAL A 351 4.75 33.18 24.33
N CYS A 352 4.67 32.02 24.98
CA CYS A 352 3.39 31.52 25.49
C CYS A 352 3.01 32.23 26.80
N ASN A 353 2.12 33.22 26.72
CA ASN A 353 1.89 34.19 27.79
C ASN A 353 0.84 33.81 28.86
N ALA A 354 0.09 32.70 28.69
CA ALA A 354 -0.93 32.28 29.66
C ALA A 354 -1.41 30.83 29.47
N GLY A 355 -2.03 30.26 30.51
CA GLY A 355 -2.78 29.00 30.45
C GLY A 355 -1.90 27.75 30.46
N LYS A 356 -2.41 26.65 29.89
CA LYS A 356 -1.70 25.36 29.84
C LYS A 356 -0.46 25.37 28.95
N ASP A 357 -0.21 26.45 28.19
CA ASP A 357 0.85 26.53 27.17
C ASP A 357 2.14 27.21 27.64
N VAL A 358 2.17 27.72 28.87
CA VAL A 358 3.39 28.28 29.47
C VAL A 358 4.51 27.23 29.48
N GLY A 359 5.70 27.60 29.01
CA GLY A 359 6.87 26.71 28.94
C GLY A 359 6.88 25.78 27.72
N LYS A 360 5.95 25.96 26.78
CA LYS A 360 5.96 25.26 25.49
C LYS A 360 6.70 26.01 24.40
N GLU A 361 7.04 27.28 24.57
CA GLU A 361 7.77 28.07 23.58
C GLU A 361 9.19 27.54 23.30
N CYS A 362 9.66 27.76 22.07
CA CYS A 362 11.05 27.46 21.74
C CYS A 362 12.03 28.39 22.47
N PRO A 363 13.22 27.88 22.84
CA PRO A 363 14.30 28.75 23.29
C PRO A 363 14.73 29.69 22.16
N LEU A 364 15.15 30.90 22.51
CA LEU A 364 15.73 31.83 21.55
C LEU A 364 17.19 31.46 21.32
N ASP A 365 17.53 31.03 20.11
CA ASP A 365 18.91 30.83 19.68
C ASP A 365 19.34 31.96 18.75
N ILE A 366 20.29 32.78 19.21
CA ILE A 366 20.85 33.91 18.43
C ILE A 366 21.82 33.44 17.35
N ASN A 367 22.36 32.22 17.48
CA ASN A 367 23.29 31.64 16.51
C ASN A 367 22.56 30.89 15.39
N GLN A 368 21.24 30.75 15.50
CA GLN A 368 20.43 30.07 14.50
C GLN A 368 20.49 30.81 13.16
N SER A 369 20.70 30.05 12.08
CA SER A 369 20.82 30.57 10.73
C SER A 369 20.03 29.70 9.75
N MET A 370 19.10 30.31 9.01
CA MET A 370 18.34 29.64 7.97
C MET A 370 17.77 30.64 6.96
N LYS A 371 17.39 30.14 5.77
CA LYS A 371 16.76 30.90 4.71
C LYS A 371 15.46 30.21 4.29
N ALA A 372 14.39 30.96 4.08
CA ALA A 372 13.11 30.42 3.66
C ALA A 372 13.20 29.76 2.28
N VAL A 373 12.50 28.64 2.04
CA VAL A 373 12.67 27.83 0.81
C VAL A 373 11.78 28.30 -0.35
N THR A 374 10.67 28.99 -0.10
CA THR A 374 9.66 29.32 -1.12
C THR A 374 9.98 30.60 -1.89
N ARG A 375 9.81 30.63 -3.23
CA ARG A 375 9.81 31.85 -4.06
C ARG A 375 8.42 32.09 -4.67
N SER A 376 8.03 33.35 -4.82
CA SER A 376 6.84 33.71 -5.62
C SER A 376 7.04 33.32 -7.09
N SER A 377 5.96 32.92 -7.78
CA SER A 377 5.94 32.59 -9.21
C SER A 377 6.12 33.83 -10.10
N GLU A 378 5.89 35.04 -9.58
CA GLU A 378 6.21 36.29 -10.26
C GLU A 378 7.72 36.57 -10.18
N LYS A 379 8.47 36.00 -11.13
CA LYS A 379 9.94 36.12 -11.25
C LYS A 379 10.47 37.56 -11.41
N SER A 380 9.62 38.58 -11.56
CA SER A 380 10.05 39.92 -11.96
C SER A 380 9.98 41.02 -10.90
N ARG A 381 9.31 40.85 -9.74
CA ARG A 381 9.19 41.93 -8.71
C ARG A 381 9.13 41.51 -7.24
N ALA A 382 9.00 40.22 -6.91
CA ALA A 382 8.86 39.79 -5.53
C ALA A 382 10.17 39.94 -4.71
N PRO A 383 10.11 40.41 -3.45
CA PRO A 383 11.28 40.41 -2.55
C PRO A 383 11.88 39.01 -2.36
N LEU A 384 13.18 38.97 -2.09
CA LEU A 384 13.89 37.73 -1.77
C LEU A 384 13.42 37.10 -0.44
N GLN A 385 13.74 35.82 -0.30
CA GLN A 385 13.36 34.97 0.84
C GLN A 385 13.86 35.53 2.18
N PHE A 386 13.05 35.40 3.23
CA PHE A 386 13.50 35.71 4.60
C PHE A 386 14.72 34.88 4.98
N GLN A 387 15.60 35.52 5.73
CA GLN A 387 16.83 34.92 6.25
C GLN A 387 17.05 35.40 7.69
N CYS A 388 17.53 34.51 8.54
CA CYS A 388 18.09 34.82 9.84
C CYS A 388 19.54 34.34 9.90
N ALA A 389 20.37 35.04 10.67
CA ALA A 389 21.74 34.66 10.98
C ALA A 389 22.27 35.48 12.17
N PRO A 390 23.29 34.99 12.91
CA PRO A 390 23.98 35.77 13.93
C PRO A 390 24.66 37.02 13.36
N LYS A 391 24.87 38.04 14.22
CA LYS A 391 25.53 39.31 13.83
C LYS A 391 26.96 39.13 13.32
N SER A 392 27.63 38.05 13.69
CA SER A 392 28.96 37.70 13.16
C SER A 392 28.94 37.39 11.66
N LEU A 393 27.80 36.94 11.13
CA LEU A 393 27.60 36.64 9.71
C LEU A 393 26.89 37.79 8.99
N LEU A 394 25.86 38.38 9.61
CA LEU A 394 25.09 39.50 9.07
C LEU A 394 24.99 40.64 10.11
N PRO A 395 26.01 41.51 10.23
CA PRO A 395 26.08 42.53 11.27
C PRO A 395 25.06 43.65 11.09
N ILE A 396 24.73 43.96 9.84
CA ILE A 396 23.62 44.84 9.45
C ILE A 396 22.86 44.22 8.28
N THR A 397 21.59 44.56 8.17
CA THR A 397 20.74 44.25 7.02
C THR A 397 20.28 45.53 6.37
N GLY A 398 20.27 45.56 5.04
CA GLY A 398 19.66 46.66 4.30
C GLY A 398 18.25 46.31 3.83
N PHE A 399 17.96 46.59 2.57
CA PHE A 399 16.61 46.48 2.02
C PHE A 399 16.63 45.89 0.61
N TRP A 400 15.49 45.33 0.22
CA TRP A 400 15.19 44.98 -1.16
C TRP A 400 14.78 46.25 -1.92
N ASP A 401 15.56 46.61 -2.95
CA ASP A 401 15.23 47.68 -3.89
C ASP A 401 14.41 47.09 -5.05
N GLU A 402 13.09 47.27 -4.98
CA GLU A 402 12.16 46.79 -6.01
C GLU A 402 12.45 47.38 -7.40
N LYS A 403 13.02 48.60 -7.50
CA LYS A 403 13.31 49.25 -8.78
C LYS A 403 14.53 48.64 -9.45
N LYS A 404 15.51 48.23 -8.65
CA LYS A 404 16.75 47.63 -9.14
C LYS A 404 16.73 46.10 -9.14
N LEU A 405 15.72 45.50 -8.50
CA LEU A 405 15.59 44.07 -8.29
C LEU A 405 16.84 43.48 -7.62
N GLU A 406 17.41 44.22 -6.66
CA GLU A 406 18.63 43.84 -5.94
C GLU A 406 18.51 44.13 -4.44
N GLU A 407 19.29 43.39 -3.64
CA GLU A 407 19.48 43.70 -2.23
C GLU A 407 20.59 44.74 -2.09
N SER A 408 20.30 45.84 -1.38
CA SER A 408 21.34 46.76 -0.94
C SER A 408 21.71 46.45 0.50
N TYR A 409 23.01 46.23 0.74
CA TYR A 409 23.58 46.07 2.09
C TYR A 409 24.41 47.30 2.50
N ASP A 410 24.50 48.32 1.64
CA ASP A 410 25.38 49.48 1.81
C ASP A 410 24.89 50.44 2.91
N THR A 411 23.62 50.32 3.31
CA THR A 411 23.00 51.15 4.34
C THR A 411 22.13 50.28 5.24
N ALA A 412 22.34 50.39 6.55
CA ALA A 412 21.47 49.76 7.53
C ALA A 412 20.04 50.31 7.37
N PHE A 413 19.07 49.43 7.10
CA PHE A 413 17.69 49.82 6.85
C PHE A 413 16.78 49.16 7.89
N ALA A 414 16.18 49.99 8.73
CA ALA A 414 15.40 49.50 9.86
C ALA A 414 14.01 49.04 9.43
N ASN A 415 13.53 47.94 10.03
CA ASN A 415 12.11 47.62 9.98
C ASN A 415 11.30 48.59 10.87
N GLN A 416 9.97 48.43 10.91
CA GLN A 416 9.08 49.28 11.72
C GLN A 416 9.39 49.24 13.23
N MET A 417 10.15 48.26 13.70
CA MET A 417 10.60 48.15 15.10
C MET A 417 11.99 48.76 15.35
N GLY A 418 12.61 49.38 14.33
CA GLY A 418 13.96 49.92 14.45
C GLY A 418 15.08 48.89 14.31
N ARG A 419 14.78 47.62 14.00
CA ARG A 419 15.81 46.56 13.86
C ARG A 419 16.50 46.63 12.50
N VAL A 420 17.82 46.57 12.52
CA VAL A 420 18.71 46.54 11.34
C VAL A 420 19.54 45.26 11.28
N ASP A 421 19.13 44.21 11.99
CA ASP A 421 19.78 42.90 12.03
C ASP A 421 18.72 41.79 11.98
N VAL A 422 19.15 40.56 11.72
CA VAL A 422 18.29 39.36 11.67
C VAL A 422 18.69 38.29 12.69
N GLU A 423 19.37 38.69 13.75
CA GLU A 423 19.80 37.81 14.83
C GLU A 423 18.61 37.33 15.67
N GLY A 424 18.48 36.02 15.83
CA GLY A 424 17.36 35.40 16.53
C GLY A 424 16.00 35.47 15.80
N CYS A 425 15.98 35.83 14.51
CA CYS A 425 14.76 36.14 13.76
C CYS A 425 14.17 34.98 12.94
N CYS A 426 14.46 33.73 13.29
CA CYS A 426 14.09 32.56 12.48
C CYS A 426 12.59 32.16 12.54
N TRP A 427 11.74 33.03 13.10
CA TRP A 427 10.39 32.70 13.58
C TRP A 427 9.25 33.28 12.72
N TRP A 428 9.50 33.56 11.44
CA TRP A 428 8.46 33.98 10.49
C TRP A 428 7.42 32.89 10.23
N GLY A 429 6.29 33.29 9.65
CA GLY A 429 5.15 32.43 9.39
C GLY A 429 5.37 31.38 8.31
N ARG A 430 4.91 30.14 8.55
CA ARG A 430 5.07 28.98 7.65
C ARG A 430 3.79 28.17 7.54
N GLY A 431 3.59 27.46 6.42
CA GLY A 431 2.38 26.66 6.18
C GLY A 431 1.19 27.49 5.66
N VAL A 432 0.01 26.87 5.60
CA VAL A 432 -1.17 27.45 4.93
C VAL A 432 -1.77 28.64 5.69
N LEU A 433 -1.61 28.70 7.02
CA LEU A 433 -2.05 29.81 7.87
C LEU A 433 -0.89 30.72 8.33
N ARG A 434 0.06 31.02 7.43
CA ARG A 434 1.32 31.76 7.71
C ARG A 434 1.18 33.09 8.46
N GLN A 435 0.00 33.72 8.45
CA GLN A 435 -0.20 34.94 9.24
C GLN A 435 -0.21 34.67 10.75
N VAL A 436 -0.62 33.47 11.17
CA VAL A 436 -0.80 33.10 12.59
C VAL A 436 0.14 31.99 13.04
N THR A 437 0.64 31.15 12.12
CA THR A 437 1.62 30.09 12.39
C THR A 437 3.06 30.63 12.44
N ARG A 438 3.30 31.59 13.34
CA ARG A 438 4.56 32.32 13.51
C ARG A 438 4.95 32.43 14.99
N GLY A 439 6.22 32.73 15.25
CA GLY A 439 6.73 32.98 16.59
C GLY A 439 7.11 31.73 17.38
N ARG A 440 7.90 31.94 18.46
CA ARG A 440 8.48 30.87 19.27
C ARG A 440 7.44 30.01 19.98
N CYS A 441 6.34 30.61 20.41
CA CYS A 441 5.26 29.87 21.07
C CYS A 441 4.64 28.82 20.13
N TYR A 442 4.35 29.20 18.87
CA TYR A 442 3.70 28.29 17.93
C TYR A 442 4.60 27.11 17.54
N PHE A 443 5.84 27.37 17.10
CA PHE A 443 6.77 26.29 16.75
C PHE A 443 7.15 25.45 17.96
N GLY A 444 7.20 26.06 19.15
CA GLY A 444 7.41 25.34 20.39
C GLY A 444 6.26 24.39 20.72
N GLN A 445 5.02 24.81 20.46
CA GLN A 445 3.86 23.93 20.57
C GLN A 445 3.84 22.84 19.51
N LEU A 446 4.21 23.11 18.26
CA LEU A 446 4.38 22.03 17.27
C LEU A 446 5.43 21.02 17.74
N ASN A 447 6.56 21.49 18.24
CA ASN A 447 7.61 20.62 18.77
C ASN A 447 7.12 19.84 19.98
N TYR A 448 6.41 20.52 20.88
CA TYR A 448 5.82 19.91 22.06
C TYR A 448 4.82 18.86 21.64
N TYR A 449 3.79 19.14 20.85
CA TYR A 449 2.68 18.21 20.64
C TYR A 449 2.95 17.12 19.60
N ILE A 450 3.69 17.43 18.52
CA ILE A 450 3.81 16.52 17.36
C ILE A 450 5.24 16.41 16.82
N GLY A 451 6.23 17.02 17.47
CA GLY A 451 7.61 17.05 17.03
C GLY A 451 8.59 16.36 17.98
N LYS A 452 9.89 16.61 17.79
CA LYS A 452 10.97 15.96 18.55
C LYS A 452 10.82 16.09 20.07
N ARG A 453 10.27 17.20 20.57
CA ARG A 453 10.02 17.35 22.01
C ARG A 453 8.91 16.42 22.52
N ALA A 454 7.84 16.15 21.74
CA ALA A 454 6.88 15.09 22.07
C ALA A 454 7.59 13.76 22.25
N ALA A 455 8.39 13.36 21.26
CA ALA A 455 9.10 12.08 21.28
C ALA A 455 10.09 11.97 22.46
N THR A 456 10.85 13.04 22.73
CA THR A 456 11.84 13.07 23.82
C THR A 456 11.18 13.00 25.20
N GLU A 457 9.97 13.57 25.34
CA GLU A 457 9.17 13.50 26.57
C GLU A 457 8.23 12.28 26.60
N CYS A 458 8.46 11.28 25.74
CA CYS A 458 7.68 10.04 25.65
C CYS A 458 6.18 10.24 25.38
N ARG A 459 5.82 11.31 24.66
CA ARG A 459 4.45 11.54 24.17
C ARG A 459 4.35 11.10 22.70
N PRO A 460 3.17 10.62 22.24
CA PRO A 460 2.94 10.31 20.83
C PRO A 460 3.31 11.50 19.94
N SER A 461 4.06 11.24 18.87
CA SER A 461 4.62 12.28 18.01
C SER A 461 4.54 11.86 16.55
N MET A 462 3.81 12.64 15.75
CA MET A 462 3.68 12.42 14.30
C MET A 462 5.02 12.65 13.56
N TYR A 463 5.84 13.57 14.05
CA TYR A 463 7.14 13.93 13.47
C TYR A 463 8.26 13.82 14.51
N PRO A 464 8.58 12.61 15.00
CA PRO A 464 9.49 12.40 16.13
C PRO A 464 10.93 12.87 15.86
N GLU A 465 11.32 12.91 14.58
CA GLU A 465 12.66 13.34 14.16
C GLU A 465 12.78 14.84 13.89
N ILE A 466 11.64 15.55 13.80
CA ILE A 466 11.62 16.96 13.41
C ILE A 466 11.63 17.84 14.66
N ASP A 467 12.75 18.53 14.88
CA ASP A 467 12.84 19.55 15.89
C ASP A 467 12.37 20.90 15.34
N PHE A 468 11.10 21.23 15.56
CA PHE A 468 10.53 22.50 15.07
C PHE A 468 11.14 23.74 15.75
N CYS A 469 11.86 23.58 16.87
CA CYS A 469 12.58 24.69 17.48
C CYS A 469 13.93 24.93 16.80
N ASN A 470 14.68 23.88 16.52
CA ASN A 470 15.97 23.99 15.84
C ASN A 470 15.81 24.20 14.32
N PHE A 471 14.75 23.66 13.72
CA PHE A 471 14.50 23.70 12.29
C PHE A 471 13.02 23.99 11.97
N PRO A 472 12.50 25.18 12.29
CA PRO A 472 11.12 25.56 11.96
C PRO A 472 10.84 25.56 10.45
N GLU A 473 11.89 25.68 9.61
CA GLU A 473 11.77 25.59 8.15
C GLU A 473 11.31 24.22 7.65
N ALA A 474 11.37 23.17 8.49
CA ALA A 474 10.82 21.84 8.18
C ALA A 474 9.40 21.90 7.60
N VAL A 475 8.57 22.83 8.11
CA VAL A 475 7.19 23.04 7.66
C VAL A 475 7.09 23.32 6.17
N CYS A 476 8.07 24.01 5.58
CA CYS A 476 8.08 24.36 4.17
C CYS A 476 9.06 23.53 3.33
N SER A 477 10.11 22.95 3.93
CA SER A 477 11.19 22.27 3.23
C SER A 477 11.06 20.74 3.10
N CYS A 478 10.35 20.07 4.02
CA CYS A 478 10.41 18.60 4.13
C CYS A 478 9.22 17.87 3.50
N SER A 479 8.01 18.42 3.60
CA SER A 479 6.79 17.78 3.04
C SER A 479 5.73 18.83 2.69
N SER A 480 4.98 18.58 1.62
CA SER A 480 3.77 19.36 1.27
C SER A 480 2.66 19.18 2.30
N GLU A 481 2.56 18.00 2.91
CA GLU A 481 1.59 17.64 3.96
C GLU A 481 1.78 18.51 5.21
N LEU A 482 3.03 18.70 5.66
CA LEU A 482 3.33 19.42 6.90
C LEU A 482 2.89 20.90 6.86
N ARG A 483 2.78 21.49 5.65
CA ARG A 483 2.22 22.84 5.44
C ARG A 483 0.75 22.90 5.85
N TRP A 484 0.00 21.84 5.58
CA TRP A 484 -1.41 21.68 5.95
C TRP A 484 -1.56 21.30 7.41
N VAL A 485 -0.80 20.32 7.89
CA VAL A 485 -0.83 19.87 9.29
C VAL A 485 -0.52 21.01 10.24
N SER A 486 0.44 21.88 9.90
CA SER A 486 0.70 23.12 10.65
C SER A 486 -0.55 24.01 10.75
N GLY A 487 -1.25 24.26 9.64
CA GLY A 487 -2.49 25.04 9.64
C GLY A 487 -3.62 24.38 10.43
N MET A 488 -3.85 23.09 10.22
CA MET A 488 -4.88 22.30 10.91
C MET A 488 -4.62 22.21 12.40
N PHE A 489 -3.36 22.07 12.82
CA PHE A 489 -2.98 22.11 14.23
C PHE A 489 -3.34 23.46 14.87
N TYR A 490 -3.09 24.58 14.20
CA TYR A 490 -3.51 25.89 14.69
C TYR A 490 -5.04 25.99 14.76
N TRP A 491 -5.73 25.57 13.70
CA TRP A 491 -7.19 25.62 13.61
C TRP A 491 -7.87 24.82 14.72
N THR A 492 -7.52 23.54 14.86
CA THR A 492 -8.07 22.64 15.89
C THR A 492 -7.82 23.19 17.30
N LYS A 493 -6.63 23.72 17.55
CA LYS A 493 -6.24 24.21 18.87
C LYS A 493 -6.86 25.54 19.25
N TYR A 494 -6.94 26.52 18.34
CA TYR A 494 -7.32 27.89 18.70
C TYR A 494 -8.69 28.32 18.18
N VAL A 495 -9.13 27.77 17.05
CA VAL A 495 -10.40 28.14 16.42
C VAL A 495 -11.47 27.12 16.82
N GLN A 496 -11.25 25.85 16.52
CA GLN A 496 -12.24 24.80 16.77
C GLN A 496 -12.52 24.57 18.25
N SER A 497 -11.52 24.75 19.11
CA SER A 497 -11.67 24.63 20.57
C SER A 497 -12.20 25.90 21.23
N TYR A 498 -12.44 26.98 20.48
CA TYR A 498 -12.82 28.27 21.06
C TYR A 498 -14.17 28.19 21.75
N ASN A 499 -14.16 28.51 23.05
CA ASN A 499 -15.34 28.59 23.90
C ASN A 499 -15.11 29.66 24.98
N ARG A 500 -15.42 30.92 24.67
CA ARG A 500 -15.21 32.07 25.55
C ARG A 500 -16.27 33.13 25.32
N ASP A 501 -16.59 33.90 26.36
CA ASP A 501 -17.46 35.08 26.30
C ASP A 501 -18.84 34.81 25.65
N GLY A 502 -19.38 33.61 25.87
CA GLY A 502 -20.67 33.17 25.32
C GLY A 502 -20.63 32.72 23.86
N TRP A 503 -19.45 32.63 23.25
CA TRP A 503 -19.24 32.21 21.87
C TRP A 503 -18.51 30.87 21.82
N ASN A 504 -19.11 29.86 21.17
CA ASN A 504 -18.56 28.51 21.02
C ASN A 504 -18.49 28.13 19.54
N TYR A 505 -17.31 27.73 19.05
CA TYR A 505 -17.11 27.45 17.63
C TYR A 505 -18.03 26.35 17.09
N ILE A 506 -18.20 25.25 17.83
CA ILE A 506 -19.03 24.12 17.40
C ILE A 506 -20.50 24.53 17.34
N ASP A 507 -20.98 25.31 18.30
CA ASP A 507 -22.36 25.80 18.29
C ASP A 507 -22.60 26.76 17.12
N GLU A 508 -21.68 27.70 16.90
CA GLU A 508 -21.83 28.72 15.85
C GLU A 508 -21.66 28.14 14.43
N ILE A 509 -20.73 27.19 14.22
CA ILE A 509 -20.61 26.51 12.93
C ILE A 509 -21.82 25.60 12.67
N THR A 510 -22.41 25.01 13.71
CA THR A 510 -23.65 24.22 13.59
C THR A 510 -24.81 25.11 13.16
N LYS A 511 -24.98 26.29 13.78
CA LYS A 511 -25.99 27.29 13.37
C LYS A 511 -25.81 27.71 11.92
N LEU A 512 -24.59 28.06 11.53
CA LEU A 512 -24.27 28.44 10.16
C LEU A 512 -24.53 27.29 9.17
N SER A 513 -24.19 26.05 9.52
CA SER A 513 -24.44 24.89 8.67
C SER A 513 -25.93 24.65 8.43
N MET A 514 -26.78 24.84 9.46
CA MET A 514 -28.24 24.75 9.34
C MET A 514 -28.80 25.88 8.48
N GLU A 515 -28.27 27.10 8.61
CA GLU A 515 -28.67 28.23 7.78
C GLU A 515 -28.33 28.00 6.31
N ILE A 516 -27.11 27.54 6.00
CA ILE A 516 -26.68 27.23 4.63
C ILE A 516 -27.54 26.11 4.04
N ALA A 517 -27.78 25.03 4.80
CA ALA A 517 -28.62 23.93 4.38
C ALA A 517 -30.07 24.37 4.07
N THR A 518 -30.59 25.36 4.81
CA THR A 518 -31.98 25.82 4.68
C THR A 518 -32.14 26.90 3.61
N THR A 519 -31.21 27.84 3.51
CA THR A 519 -31.36 29.07 2.72
C THR A 519 -30.50 29.09 1.46
N GLN A 520 -29.54 28.16 1.34
CA GLN A 520 -28.53 28.12 0.27
C GLN A 520 -27.73 29.42 0.12
N ARG A 521 -27.70 30.26 1.15
CA ARG A 521 -26.99 31.56 1.20
C ARG A 521 -26.44 31.80 2.61
N ILE A 522 -25.50 32.73 2.75
CA ILE A 522 -25.14 33.32 4.05
C ILE A 522 -25.91 34.63 4.17
N ASN A 523 -26.82 34.75 5.14
CA ASN A 523 -27.48 36.03 5.43
C ASN A 523 -26.83 36.72 6.64
N ASP A 524 -26.28 35.94 7.58
CA ASP A 524 -25.53 36.46 8.72
C ASP A 524 -24.03 36.14 8.61
N THR A 525 -23.21 37.18 8.43
CA THR A 525 -21.75 37.06 8.35
C THR A 525 -21.07 37.15 9.73
N SER A 526 -21.85 37.32 10.81
CA SER A 526 -21.33 37.51 12.17
C SER A 526 -20.43 36.36 12.64
N THR A 527 -20.79 35.11 12.36
CA THR A 527 -19.99 33.92 12.70
C THR A 527 -18.62 33.95 12.00
N ILE A 528 -18.58 34.43 10.76
CA ILE A 528 -17.38 34.43 9.92
C ILE A 528 -16.43 35.55 10.30
N ILE A 529 -16.99 36.73 10.57
CA ILE A 529 -16.27 37.86 11.15
C ILE A 529 -15.70 37.46 12.52
N SER A 530 -16.47 36.75 13.33
CA SER A 530 -16.01 36.25 14.64
C SER A 530 -14.86 35.25 14.49
N ILE A 531 -14.91 34.32 13.51
CA ILE A 531 -13.82 33.40 13.21
C ILE A 531 -12.55 34.14 12.75
N ASP A 532 -12.66 35.16 11.90
CA ASP A 532 -11.52 36.00 11.50
C ASP A 532 -10.91 36.74 12.70
N CYS A 533 -11.76 37.30 13.57
CA CYS A 533 -11.32 37.92 14.81
C CYS A 533 -10.62 36.91 15.74
N ILE A 534 -11.13 35.68 15.87
CA ILE A 534 -10.49 34.62 16.68
C ILE A 534 -9.12 34.27 16.11
N LEU A 535 -9.01 34.11 14.80
CA LEU A 535 -7.75 33.84 14.12
C LEU A 535 -6.71 34.94 14.37
N LYS A 536 -7.11 36.21 14.22
CA LYS A 536 -6.20 37.37 14.28
C LYS A 536 -5.84 37.81 15.71
N THR A 537 -6.82 37.77 16.60
CA THR A 537 -6.74 38.43 17.92
C THR A 537 -6.93 37.47 19.09
N GLY A 538 -7.41 36.25 18.84
CA GLY A 538 -7.78 35.30 19.90
C GLY A 538 -9.06 35.69 20.64
N SER A 539 -9.86 36.61 20.08
CA SER A 539 -11.15 37.08 20.57
C SER A 539 -12.19 36.99 19.46
N ALA A 540 -13.44 36.64 19.80
CA ALA A 540 -14.56 36.66 18.86
C ALA A 540 -14.95 38.09 18.40
N THR A 541 -14.36 39.13 19.00
CA THR A 541 -14.65 40.54 18.66
C THR A 541 -13.35 41.31 18.44
N CYS A 542 -13.29 42.10 17.35
CA CYS A 542 -12.14 42.92 16.98
C CYS A 542 -12.54 44.11 16.08
N ASP A 543 -11.78 45.21 16.12
CA ASP A 543 -12.07 46.45 15.35
C ASP A 543 -11.63 46.38 13.87
N SER A 544 -10.88 45.35 13.49
CA SER A 544 -10.22 45.25 12.17
C SER A 544 -10.33 43.85 11.56
N ALA A 545 -11.56 43.34 11.42
CA ALA A 545 -11.80 42.20 10.54
C ALA A 545 -11.54 42.64 9.08
N GLU A 546 -10.83 41.81 8.32
CA GLU A 546 -10.82 41.97 6.85
C GLU A 546 -11.99 41.14 6.31
N ASP A 547 -12.57 41.53 5.18
CA ASP A 547 -13.82 40.94 4.66
C ASP A 547 -13.63 39.47 4.20
N MET A 548 -13.53 38.56 5.18
CA MET A 548 -13.53 37.10 4.99
C MET A 548 -14.91 36.62 4.54
N SER A 549 -15.96 37.42 4.73
CA SER A 549 -17.30 37.15 4.19
C SER A 549 -17.26 36.97 2.68
N ASP A 550 -16.56 37.86 1.95
CA ASP A 550 -16.46 37.79 0.49
C ASP A 550 -15.73 36.52 0.05
N ARG A 551 -14.62 36.17 0.71
CA ARG A 551 -13.86 34.95 0.41
C ARG A 551 -14.65 33.69 0.75
N LEU A 552 -15.34 33.67 1.88
CA LEU A 552 -16.18 32.54 2.24
C LEU A 552 -17.39 32.44 1.31
N LEU A 553 -17.97 33.54 0.86
CA LEU A 553 -19.00 33.52 -0.18
C LEU A 553 -18.45 32.98 -1.50
N GLU A 554 -17.21 33.28 -1.88
CA GLU A 554 -16.54 32.63 -3.01
C GLU A 554 -16.40 31.12 -2.78
N VAL A 555 -15.91 30.69 -1.62
CA VAL A 555 -15.76 29.27 -1.24
C VAL A 555 -17.13 28.57 -1.21
N LEU A 556 -18.15 29.20 -0.64
CA LEU A 556 -19.49 28.64 -0.54
C LEU A 556 -20.22 28.64 -1.86
N ASN A 557 -20.04 29.64 -2.72
CA ASN A 557 -20.60 29.59 -4.08
C ASN A 557 -19.99 28.44 -4.88
N LEU A 558 -18.69 28.17 -4.71
CA LEU A 558 -18.03 26.98 -5.24
C LEU A 558 -18.55 25.68 -4.58
N ILE A 559 -18.96 25.73 -3.31
CA ILE A 559 -19.53 24.59 -2.57
C ILE A 559 -21.01 24.33 -2.89
N THR A 560 -21.82 25.36 -3.15
CA THR A 560 -23.24 25.22 -3.48
C THR A 560 -23.47 24.59 -4.86
N THR A 561 -22.46 24.62 -5.74
CA THR A 561 -22.42 23.78 -6.95
C THR A 561 -22.30 22.27 -6.67
N PHE A 562 -22.03 21.84 -5.43
CA PHE A 562 -21.95 20.43 -5.00
C PHE A 562 -23.30 19.79 -4.68
N ASN A 563 -24.41 20.47 -5.00
CA ASN A 563 -25.76 19.91 -4.95
C ASN A 563 -26.04 19.09 -3.67
N ILE A 564 -25.85 19.72 -2.50
CA ILE A 564 -26.08 19.11 -1.18
C ILE A 564 -27.54 18.66 -1.11
N THR A 565 -27.79 17.41 -1.48
CA THR A 565 -29.11 16.81 -1.48
C THR A 565 -29.36 16.33 -0.06
N SER A 566 -30.13 17.13 0.67
CA SER A 566 -30.64 16.79 2.00
C SER A 566 -31.45 15.49 1.94
N THR A 567 -30.84 14.37 2.33
CA THR A 567 -31.55 13.12 2.63
C THR A 567 -32.18 13.24 4.03
N THR A 568 -33.26 14.01 4.12
CA THR A 568 -34.16 13.92 5.28
C THR A 568 -35.08 12.72 5.09
N ALA A 569 -34.85 11.67 5.87
CA ALA A 569 -35.74 10.54 5.99
C ALA A 569 -37.08 10.96 6.63
N SER A 570 -38.20 10.58 6.00
CA SER A 570 -39.49 10.34 6.68
C SER A 570 -40.38 9.42 5.83
N PRO A 571 -41.28 8.62 6.45
CA PRO A 571 -41.74 7.36 5.91
C PRO A 571 -42.96 7.44 4.97
N SER A 572 -43.12 6.34 4.22
CA SER A 572 -43.99 6.03 3.08
C SER A 572 -45.50 6.28 3.19
N SER A 573 -46.14 6.55 2.03
CA SER A 573 -47.34 5.82 1.56
C SER A 573 -47.70 6.08 0.08
N ASP A 574 -47.35 5.14 -0.81
CA ASP A 574 -48.16 4.58 -1.93
C ASP A 574 -48.61 5.41 -3.18
N PRO A 575 -48.96 4.78 -4.34
CA PRO A 575 -48.25 4.93 -5.64
C PRO A 575 -49.19 5.31 -6.86
N PRO A 576 -48.98 4.83 -8.10
CA PRO A 576 -48.27 5.43 -9.26
C PRO A 576 -49.20 5.87 -10.44
N SER A 577 -48.74 6.72 -11.39
CA SER A 577 -49.10 6.59 -12.83
C SER A 577 -48.58 7.68 -13.79
N LEU A 578 -48.04 7.19 -14.93
CA LEU A 578 -48.24 7.60 -16.34
C LEU A 578 -47.43 8.76 -16.99
N VAL A 579 -46.47 8.32 -17.82
CA VAL A 579 -45.91 8.77 -19.15
C VAL A 579 -46.85 9.63 -20.04
N PRO A 580 -46.46 10.16 -21.25
CA PRO A 580 -45.19 10.62 -21.89
C PRO A 580 -45.28 12.04 -22.53
N THR A 581 -44.22 12.55 -23.20
CA THR A 581 -44.24 13.04 -24.64
C THR A 581 -43.35 14.29 -24.97
N VAL A 582 -42.22 14.04 -25.66
CA VAL A 582 -41.71 14.63 -26.96
C VAL A 582 -41.07 16.05 -27.06
N VAL A 583 -39.72 16.06 -27.23
CA VAL A 583 -38.79 16.61 -28.29
C VAL A 583 -39.44 17.48 -29.42
N PRO A 584 -38.88 18.61 -30.01
CA PRO A 584 -37.62 18.64 -30.80
C PRO A 584 -36.82 19.97 -31.05
N THR A 585 -35.49 19.81 -31.18
CA THR A 585 -34.44 20.42 -32.06
C THR A 585 -34.43 21.90 -32.51
N THR A 586 -33.24 22.55 -32.47
CA THR A 586 -32.56 23.17 -33.65
C THR A 586 -31.10 23.66 -33.39
N SER A 587 -30.13 22.95 -34.00
CA SER A 587 -28.87 23.35 -34.68
C SER A 587 -27.91 24.47 -34.18
N SER A 588 -26.71 24.05 -33.73
CA SER A 588 -25.31 24.26 -34.23
C SER A 588 -24.91 25.54 -35.04
N PRO A 589 -23.64 26.05 -34.97
CA PRO A 589 -22.39 25.25 -35.02
C PRO A 589 -21.19 25.63 -34.09
N THR A 590 -20.42 24.57 -33.79
CA THR A 590 -18.97 24.33 -33.56
C THR A 590 -17.97 25.50 -33.71
N THR A 591 -16.83 25.62 -33.01
CA THR A 591 -15.87 24.62 -32.45
C THR A 591 -14.80 25.36 -31.63
N THR A 592 -14.28 24.79 -30.53
CA THR A 592 -12.86 24.37 -30.44
C THR A 592 -12.65 23.43 -29.24
N TYR A 593 -12.14 22.23 -29.55
CA TYR A 593 -11.94 21.08 -28.67
C TYR A 593 -10.66 21.21 -27.83
N ALA A 594 -10.73 20.72 -26.58
CA ALA A 594 -9.66 19.95 -25.96
C ALA A 594 -9.97 18.44 -26.13
N PRO A 595 -8.96 17.56 -26.25
CA PRO A 595 -9.08 16.28 -26.95
C PRO A 595 -9.60 15.14 -26.07
N SER A 596 -10.58 14.42 -26.62
CA SER A 596 -10.99 13.08 -26.21
C SER A 596 -9.86 12.08 -26.48
N ALA A 597 -9.54 11.23 -25.49
CA ALA A 597 -8.66 10.07 -25.66
C ALA A 597 -9.30 8.83 -25.00
N SER A 598 -9.57 7.84 -25.88
CA SER A 598 -10.14 6.50 -25.71
C SER A 598 -11.55 6.35 -25.10
N PRO A 599 -12.58 6.02 -25.91
CA PRO A 599 -13.91 5.67 -25.43
C PRO A 599 -13.86 4.23 -24.93
N ASN A 600 -13.85 4.03 -23.61
CA ASN A 600 -14.13 2.71 -23.08
C ASN A 600 -15.63 2.47 -23.30
N VAL A 601 -15.97 1.63 -24.29
CA VAL A 601 -17.33 1.47 -24.85
C VAL A 601 -18.30 0.78 -23.87
N PHE A 602 -17.80 0.26 -22.76
CA PHE A 602 -18.59 -0.47 -21.77
C PHE A 602 -19.06 0.44 -20.62
N VAL A 603 -20.13 0.05 -19.95
CA VAL A 603 -20.68 0.77 -18.78
C VAL A 603 -19.73 0.60 -17.57
N SER A 604 -19.74 1.56 -16.63
CA SER A 604 -18.92 1.52 -15.42
C SER A 604 -19.20 0.25 -14.58
N PRO A 605 -18.16 -0.38 -14.00
CA PRO A 605 -18.28 -1.67 -13.31
C PRO A 605 -19.11 -1.58 -12.03
N SER A 606 -19.90 -2.62 -11.76
CA SER A 606 -20.47 -2.85 -10.42
C SER A 606 -19.57 -3.81 -9.64
N ALA A 607 -19.24 -3.47 -8.39
CA ALA A 607 -18.42 -4.34 -7.53
C ALA A 607 -19.06 -5.73 -7.34
N SER A 608 -20.40 -5.82 -7.44
CA SER A 608 -21.13 -7.08 -7.42
C SER A 608 -20.86 -7.96 -8.64
N ASP A 609 -20.82 -7.40 -9.85
CA ASP A 609 -20.58 -8.16 -11.08
C ASP A 609 -19.14 -8.69 -11.12
N VAL A 610 -18.18 -7.84 -10.72
CA VAL A 610 -16.76 -8.24 -10.64
C VAL A 610 -16.59 -9.39 -9.65
N LYS A 611 -17.21 -9.30 -8.47
CA LYS A 611 -17.18 -10.36 -7.46
C LYS A 611 -17.75 -11.67 -8.00
N LEU A 612 -18.90 -11.62 -8.67
CA LEU A 612 -19.54 -12.80 -9.25
C LEU A 612 -18.63 -13.51 -10.26
N ILE A 613 -18.03 -12.77 -11.19
CA ILE A 613 -17.13 -13.34 -12.21
C ILE A 613 -15.89 -13.94 -11.55
N VAL A 614 -15.31 -13.27 -10.57
CA VAL A 614 -14.14 -13.79 -9.85
C VAL A 614 -14.48 -15.08 -9.10
N GLU A 615 -15.66 -15.20 -8.51
CA GLU A 615 -16.12 -16.44 -7.88
C GLU A 615 -16.25 -17.59 -8.90
N ILE A 616 -16.78 -17.31 -10.10
CA ILE A 616 -16.86 -18.30 -11.21
C ILE A 616 -15.45 -18.76 -11.61
N LEU A 617 -14.50 -17.83 -11.76
CA LEU A 617 -13.12 -18.18 -12.12
C LEU A 617 -12.43 -18.99 -11.00
N ARG A 618 -12.65 -18.62 -9.73
CA ARG A 618 -12.09 -19.35 -8.57
C ARG A 618 -12.62 -20.78 -8.50
N ALA A 619 -13.90 -21.00 -8.80
CA ALA A 619 -14.47 -22.35 -8.88
C ALA A 619 -13.81 -23.21 -9.98
N LYS A 620 -13.18 -22.58 -10.98
CA LYS A 620 -12.50 -23.23 -12.10
C LYS A 620 -10.98 -23.25 -11.96
N ARG A 621 -10.42 -22.89 -10.79
CA ARG A 621 -8.97 -22.78 -10.54
C ARG A 621 -8.17 -23.94 -11.14
N GLU A 622 -8.49 -25.17 -10.75
CA GLU A 622 -7.72 -26.36 -11.15
C GLU A 622 -7.66 -26.51 -12.68
N SER A 623 -8.79 -26.31 -13.37
CA SER A 623 -8.83 -26.38 -14.84
C SER A 623 -8.05 -25.24 -15.49
N ILE A 624 -8.09 -24.04 -14.92
CA ILE A 624 -7.33 -22.89 -15.44
C ILE A 624 -5.83 -23.12 -15.25
N GLU A 625 -5.41 -23.55 -14.06
CA GLU A 625 -4.00 -23.82 -13.76
C GLU A 625 -3.44 -24.94 -14.63
N THR A 626 -4.17 -26.05 -14.77
CA THR A 626 -3.67 -27.23 -15.48
C THR A 626 -3.78 -27.14 -17.00
N LYS A 627 -4.81 -26.47 -17.54
CA LYS A 627 -5.07 -26.44 -18.98
C LYS A 627 -4.67 -25.13 -19.65
N LEU A 628 -4.72 -24.00 -18.94
CA LEU A 628 -4.49 -22.68 -19.53
C LEU A 628 -3.16 -22.06 -19.08
N LEU A 629 -2.75 -22.26 -17.82
CA LEU A 629 -1.55 -21.64 -17.26
C LEU A 629 -0.35 -22.59 -17.18
N ALA A 630 -0.53 -23.88 -17.45
CA ALA A 630 0.55 -24.85 -17.46
C ALA A 630 1.49 -24.63 -18.66
N PRO A 631 2.82 -24.57 -18.45
CA PRO A 631 3.76 -24.47 -19.55
C PRO A 631 3.75 -25.76 -20.39
N ARG A 632 3.97 -25.62 -21.70
CA ARG A 632 3.96 -26.77 -22.65
C ARG A 632 5.17 -27.70 -22.49
N GLN A 633 6.22 -27.24 -21.82
CA GLN A 633 7.41 -28.03 -21.53
C GLN A 633 7.57 -28.16 -20.01
N VAL A 634 8.10 -29.30 -19.56
CA VAL A 634 8.52 -29.48 -18.16
C VAL A 634 9.73 -28.57 -17.95
N ILE A 635 9.52 -27.49 -17.21
CA ILE A 635 10.58 -26.54 -16.84
C ILE A 635 11.03 -26.94 -15.43
N ASP A 636 12.34 -27.10 -15.22
CA ASP A 636 12.94 -27.39 -13.90
C ASP A 636 12.75 -26.22 -12.89
N ASP A 637 12.24 -25.08 -13.36
CA ASP A 637 12.01 -23.85 -12.61
C ASP A 637 10.52 -23.44 -12.54
N LYS A 638 10.18 -22.65 -11.52
CA LYS A 638 8.82 -22.18 -11.19
C LYS A 638 8.13 -21.51 -12.39
N ASN A 639 6.88 -21.93 -12.66
CA ASN A 639 5.98 -21.26 -13.62
C ASN A 639 5.85 -19.77 -13.29
N LEU A 640 6.13 -18.88 -14.26
CA LEU A 640 6.04 -17.43 -14.06
C LEU A 640 4.60 -16.92 -13.92
N TYR A 641 3.62 -17.66 -14.45
CA TYR A 641 2.23 -17.23 -14.57
C TYR A 641 1.32 -18.10 -13.69
N SER A 642 1.00 -17.60 -12.50
CA SER A 642 0.09 -18.25 -11.54
C SER A 642 -1.35 -17.75 -11.66
N PHE A 643 -2.31 -18.60 -11.29
CA PHE A 643 -3.72 -18.21 -11.17
C PHE A 643 -3.95 -17.08 -10.16
N ASP A 644 -3.28 -17.11 -9.01
CA ASP A 644 -3.42 -16.07 -7.98
C ASP A 644 -2.97 -14.69 -8.48
N GLY A 645 -1.85 -14.64 -9.20
CA GLY A 645 -1.38 -13.43 -9.88
C GLY A 645 -2.38 -12.92 -10.93
N PHE A 646 -3.00 -13.82 -11.68
CA PHE A 646 -4.02 -13.47 -12.68
C PHE A 646 -5.28 -12.88 -12.02
N ILE A 647 -5.86 -13.57 -11.04
CA ILE A 647 -7.09 -13.12 -10.36
C ILE A 647 -6.88 -11.80 -9.62
N SER A 648 -5.78 -11.66 -8.89
CA SER A 648 -5.50 -10.43 -8.14
C SER A 648 -5.37 -9.23 -9.09
N SER A 649 -4.74 -9.43 -10.25
CA SER A 649 -4.59 -8.37 -11.26
C SER A 649 -5.90 -8.06 -11.98
N LEU A 650 -6.70 -9.10 -12.27
CA LEU A 650 -8.02 -8.95 -12.89
C LEU A 650 -8.95 -8.15 -11.99
N GLN A 651 -8.99 -8.43 -10.68
CA GLN A 651 -9.80 -7.70 -9.71
C GLN A 651 -9.45 -6.21 -9.71
N VAL A 652 -8.16 -5.88 -9.59
CA VAL A 652 -7.68 -4.48 -9.59
C VAL A 652 -8.10 -3.72 -10.84
N LEU A 653 -8.07 -4.33 -12.03
CA LEU A 653 -8.46 -3.64 -13.25
C LEU A 653 -9.97 -3.71 -13.54
N ALA A 654 -10.68 -4.72 -13.05
CA ALA A 654 -12.13 -4.84 -13.23
C ALA A 654 -12.90 -3.94 -12.26
N ASP A 655 -12.41 -3.72 -11.03
CA ASP A 655 -13.04 -2.86 -10.02
C ASP A 655 -12.94 -1.35 -10.34
N GLY A 656 -12.25 -0.97 -11.42
CA GLY A 656 -12.11 0.44 -11.81
C GLY A 656 -11.11 1.24 -10.96
N THR A 657 -10.18 0.56 -10.27
CA THR A 657 -9.13 1.16 -9.42
C THR A 657 -8.16 2.10 -10.16
N VAL A 658 -8.27 2.21 -11.49
CA VAL A 658 -7.53 3.16 -12.33
C VAL A 658 -8.53 3.95 -13.14
N GLU A 659 -8.56 5.26 -12.91
CA GLU A 659 -9.39 6.20 -13.66
C GLU A 659 -9.20 5.96 -15.17
N ILE A 660 -10.31 5.73 -15.89
CA ILE A 660 -10.40 5.57 -17.36
C ILE A 660 -9.97 4.18 -17.91
N ILE A 661 -9.22 3.35 -17.17
CA ILE A 661 -8.84 2.00 -17.62
C ILE A 661 -9.49 0.92 -16.75
N TYR A 662 -10.46 0.22 -17.32
CA TYR A 662 -11.03 -0.98 -16.71
C TYR A 662 -11.01 -2.17 -17.68
N PHE A 663 -10.74 -3.36 -17.14
CA PHE A 663 -10.80 -4.61 -17.88
C PHE A 663 -12.24 -5.13 -17.87
N TYR A 664 -12.82 -5.39 -19.04
CA TYR A 664 -14.23 -5.77 -19.12
C TYR A 664 -14.46 -7.21 -18.68
N VAL A 665 -15.26 -7.41 -17.63
CA VAL A 665 -15.59 -8.74 -17.10
C VAL A 665 -17.07 -9.11 -17.23
N GLY A 666 -17.86 -8.29 -17.92
CA GLY A 666 -19.31 -8.48 -18.05
C GLY A 666 -20.08 -7.60 -17.07
N HIS A 667 -20.13 -6.30 -17.31
CA HIS A 667 -20.84 -5.35 -16.44
C HIS A 667 -22.35 -5.35 -16.70
N ASP A 668 -23.14 -4.99 -15.69
CA ASP A 668 -24.60 -4.91 -15.76
C ASP A 668 -25.26 -6.27 -16.03
N ILE A 669 -24.79 -7.31 -15.33
CA ILE A 669 -25.30 -8.69 -15.44
C ILE A 669 -26.76 -8.76 -15.00
N SER A 670 -27.16 -7.91 -14.05
CA SER A 670 -28.55 -7.80 -13.59
C SER A 670 -29.52 -7.39 -14.70
N SER A 671 -29.07 -6.59 -15.67
CA SER A 671 -29.92 -6.08 -16.75
C SER A 671 -29.90 -7.00 -17.98
N ASP A 672 -28.74 -7.57 -18.30
CA ASP A 672 -28.58 -8.54 -19.39
C ASP A 672 -27.67 -9.71 -18.96
N PRO A 673 -28.23 -10.90 -18.69
CA PRO A 673 -27.45 -12.08 -18.34
C PRO A 673 -26.40 -12.48 -19.40
N ALA A 674 -26.58 -12.08 -20.67
CA ALA A 674 -25.59 -12.31 -21.73
C ALA A 674 -24.28 -11.54 -21.47
N ASN A 675 -24.31 -10.46 -20.68
CA ASN A 675 -23.09 -9.72 -20.31
C ASN A 675 -22.10 -10.59 -19.53
N MET A 676 -22.59 -11.51 -18.70
CA MET A 676 -21.73 -12.48 -18.01
C MET A 676 -20.98 -13.36 -19.02
N GLN A 677 -21.66 -13.87 -20.05
CA GLN A 677 -21.02 -14.66 -21.11
C GLN A 677 -20.03 -13.83 -21.92
N ARG A 678 -20.38 -12.59 -22.30
CA ARG A 678 -19.48 -11.66 -22.98
C ARG A 678 -18.21 -11.41 -22.17
N GLY A 679 -18.34 -11.23 -20.85
CA GLY A 679 -17.23 -11.09 -19.92
C GLY A 679 -16.31 -12.31 -19.88
N LEU A 680 -16.89 -13.51 -19.74
CA LEU A 680 -16.13 -14.76 -19.74
C LEU A 680 -15.42 -15.03 -21.07
N VAL A 681 -16.06 -14.69 -22.19
CA VAL A 681 -15.43 -14.77 -23.52
C VAL A 681 -14.27 -13.79 -23.64
N ASN A 682 -14.40 -12.53 -23.23
CA ASN A 682 -13.30 -11.56 -23.24
C ASN A 682 -12.08 -12.07 -22.43
N ILE A 683 -12.34 -12.63 -21.25
CA ILE A 683 -11.29 -13.26 -20.42
C ILE A 683 -10.66 -14.47 -21.13
N ALA A 684 -11.47 -15.32 -21.75
CA ALA A 684 -10.99 -16.48 -22.50
C ALA A 684 -10.10 -16.07 -23.68
N THR A 685 -10.50 -15.05 -24.43
CA THR A 685 -9.72 -14.51 -25.55
C THR A 685 -8.39 -13.90 -25.08
N PHE A 686 -8.39 -13.15 -23.98
CA PHE A 686 -7.17 -12.59 -23.37
C PHE A 686 -6.19 -13.70 -22.93
N LEU A 687 -6.69 -14.74 -22.26
CA LEU A 687 -5.87 -15.88 -21.84
C LEU A 687 -5.35 -16.68 -23.04
N ALA A 688 -6.17 -16.87 -24.08
CA ALA A 688 -5.75 -17.56 -25.30
C ALA A 688 -4.59 -16.85 -26.01
N TYR A 689 -4.64 -15.51 -26.05
CA TYR A 689 -3.53 -14.70 -26.55
C TYR A 689 -2.31 -14.82 -25.64
N SER A 690 -2.48 -14.66 -24.33
CA SER A 690 -1.39 -14.77 -23.34
C SER A 690 -0.68 -16.13 -23.42
N MET A 691 -1.43 -17.21 -23.63
CA MET A 691 -0.91 -18.56 -23.90
C MET A 691 -0.07 -18.63 -25.16
N ALA A 692 -0.47 -17.94 -26.23
CA ALA A 692 0.24 -17.99 -27.51
C ALA A 692 1.60 -17.28 -27.45
N VAL A 693 1.71 -16.21 -26.66
CA VAL A 693 2.86 -15.29 -26.70
C VAL A 693 3.78 -15.33 -25.48
N ALA A 694 3.30 -15.77 -24.31
CA ALA A 694 4.06 -15.68 -23.07
C ALA A 694 3.95 -16.92 -22.16
N VAL A 695 2.71 -17.33 -21.83
CA VAL A 695 2.44 -18.32 -20.78
C VAL A 695 2.91 -19.72 -21.17
N SER A 696 2.63 -20.18 -22.40
CA SER A 696 2.99 -21.56 -22.82
C SER A 696 4.50 -21.83 -22.76
N ASN A 697 5.32 -20.80 -22.97
CA ASN A 697 6.79 -20.90 -22.95
C ASN A 697 7.38 -20.39 -21.62
N SER A 698 6.54 -19.95 -20.68
CA SER A 698 6.92 -19.30 -19.42
C SER A 698 7.98 -18.19 -19.62
N VAL A 699 7.72 -17.29 -20.56
CA VAL A 699 8.61 -16.14 -20.87
C VAL A 699 7.94 -14.82 -20.52
N CYS A 700 8.74 -13.89 -19.98
CA CYS A 700 8.29 -12.52 -19.72
C CYS A 700 8.71 -11.57 -20.86
N ASP A 701 10.00 -11.55 -21.21
CA ASP A 701 10.52 -10.77 -22.33
C ASP A 701 10.39 -11.54 -23.66
N GLU A 702 10.13 -10.80 -24.72
CA GLU A 702 10.04 -11.29 -26.10
C GLU A 702 11.33 -12.01 -26.53
N GLN A 703 11.17 -13.11 -27.27
CA GLN A 703 12.29 -13.88 -27.82
C GLN A 703 12.64 -13.46 -29.24
N ASN A 704 13.93 -13.57 -29.59
CA ASN A 704 14.41 -13.31 -30.95
C ASN A 704 14.06 -14.48 -31.88
N VAL A 705 13.13 -14.27 -32.82
CA VAL A 705 12.60 -15.31 -33.70
C VAL A 705 12.60 -14.93 -35.19
N ASP A 706 12.96 -13.69 -35.55
CA ASP A 706 13.02 -13.23 -36.95
C ASP A 706 14.30 -13.70 -37.64
N ASP A 707 14.23 -14.91 -38.19
CA ASP A 707 15.31 -15.58 -38.93
C ASP A 707 15.45 -15.06 -40.37
N ILE A 708 16.69 -14.75 -40.76
CA ILE A 708 17.10 -14.38 -42.11
C ILE A 708 18.21 -15.35 -42.53
N GLU A 709 17.83 -16.41 -43.24
CA GLU A 709 18.76 -17.43 -43.77
C GLU A 709 19.61 -18.09 -42.67
N GLY A 710 19.00 -18.52 -41.55
CA GLY A 710 19.68 -19.17 -40.43
C GLY A 710 20.40 -18.20 -39.47
N LYS A 711 20.12 -16.89 -39.61
CA LYS A 711 20.73 -15.82 -38.82
C LYS A 711 19.66 -14.97 -38.16
N LEU A 712 19.76 -14.81 -36.84
CA LEU A 712 18.91 -13.93 -36.05
C LEU A 712 19.66 -12.62 -35.78
N ALA A 713 19.23 -11.51 -36.39
CA ALA A 713 19.87 -10.22 -36.16
C ALA A 713 19.79 -9.82 -34.68
N LEU A 714 20.87 -9.33 -34.09
CA LEU A 714 20.83 -8.83 -32.70
C LEU A 714 20.07 -7.49 -32.60
N SER A 715 20.03 -6.73 -33.70
CA SER A 715 19.21 -5.51 -33.84
C SER A 715 17.70 -5.79 -33.88
N ASN A 716 17.28 -7.06 -33.85
CA ASN A 716 15.88 -7.46 -33.66
C ASN A 716 15.29 -6.94 -32.33
N ALA A 717 16.13 -6.54 -31.35
CA ALA A 717 15.69 -5.81 -30.17
C ALA A 717 14.97 -4.49 -30.52
N CYS A 718 15.29 -3.87 -31.66
CA CYS A 718 14.59 -2.68 -32.17
C CYS A 718 13.26 -2.99 -32.84
N GLY A 719 13.00 -4.26 -33.17
CA GLY A 719 11.85 -4.66 -33.96
C GLY A 719 12.13 -5.93 -34.76
N GLN A 720 11.11 -6.78 -34.85
CA GLN A 720 11.13 -8.06 -35.55
C GLN A 720 10.13 -8.08 -36.70
N LEU A 721 10.35 -8.97 -37.67
CA LEU A 721 9.49 -9.18 -38.85
C LEU A 721 9.25 -7.90 -39.66
N GLY A 722 10.22 -6.99 -39.68
CA GLY A 722 10.13 -5.71 -40.38
C GLY A 722 9.36 -4.62 -39.63
N THR A 723 8.88 -4.90 -38.42
CA THR A 723 8.33 -3.88 -37.52
C THR A 723 9.46 -3.10 -36.85
N SER A 724 9.22 -1.85 -36.43
CA SER A 724 10.12 -1.08 -35.58
C SER A 724 9.36 -0.60 -34.33
N TYR A 725 9.82 -1.01 -33.15
CA TYR A 725 9.15 -0.68 -31.88
C TYR A 725 9.22 0.81 -31.55
N GLN A 726 10.26 1.50 -32.01
CA GLN A 726 10.43 2.95 -31.82
C GLN A 726 9.49 3.76 -32.71
N ASN A 727 8.92 3.13 -33.74
CA ASN A 727 7.97 3.72 -34.66
C ASN A 727 6.51 3.36 -34.34
N LEU A 728 6.27 2.54 -33.30
CA LEU A 728 4.94 2.28 -32.76
C LEU A 728 4.46 3.48 -31.94
N ARG A 729 4.08 4.54 -32.66
CA ARG A 729 3.59 5.82 -32.16
C ARG A 729 2.10 5.74 -31.84
N CYS A 730 1.67 6.56 -30.89
CA CYS A 730 0.26 6.71 -30.56
C CYS A 730 -0.45 7.51 -31.66
N SER A 731 -1.79 7.47 -31.63
CA SER A 731 -2.60 8.37 -32.46
C SER A 731 -2.27 9.84 -32.15
N PRO A 732 -2.53 10.79 -33.08
CA PRO A 732 -2.22 12.21 -32.86
C PRO A 732 -2.85 12.82 -31.59
N LEU A 733 -3.97 12.28 -31.12
CA LEU A 733 -4.65 12.73 -29.89
C LEU A 733 -3.95 12.19 -28.62
N GLU A 734 -3.24 11.08 -28.74
CA GLU A 734 -2.60 10.36 -27.64
C GLU A 734 -1.07 10.48 -27.67
N THR A 735 -0.48 11.19 -28.63
CA THR A 735 0.97 11.41 -28.74
C THR A 735 1.58 11.98 -27.46
N HIS A 736 0.80 12.75 -26.69
CA HIS A 736 1.24 13.29 -25.41
C HIS A 736 1.54 12.20 -24.36
N MET A 737 1.01 10.98 -24.52
CA MET A 737 1.24 9.85 -23.63
C MET A 737 2.51 9.06 -23.96
N GLU A 738 3.10 9.22 -25.15
CA GLU A 738 4.22 8.42 -25.61
C GLU A 738 5.49 8.58 -24.77
N CYS A 739 6.29 7.51 -24.67
CA CYS A 739 7.66 7.63 -24.19
C CYS A 739 8.56 8.29 -25.24
N SER A 740 9.44 9.17 -24.78
CA SER A 740 10.55 9.67 -25.61
C SER A 740 11.66 8.63 -25.67
N PRO A 741 12.10 8.16 -26.85
CA PRO A 741 13.25 7.26 -26.95
C PRO A 741 14.50 7.92 -26.34
N ASP A 742 15.12 7.25 -25.37
CA ASP A 742 16.36 7.70 -24.76
C ASP A 742 17.55 6.95 -25.39
N PRO A 743 18.43 7.65 -26.14
CA PRO A 743 19.63 7.04 -26.72
C PRO A 743 20.64 6.53 -25.68
N GLY A 744 20.59 7.07 -24.46
CA GLY A 744 21.45 6.68 -23.34
C GLY A 744 20.98 5.42 -22.61
N LEU A 745 19.75 4.96 -22.86
CA LEU A 745 19.14 3.86 -22.14
C LEU A 745 19.80 2.52 -22.54
N GLN A 746 20.25 1.78 -21.53
CA GLN A 746 20.92 0.49 -21.70
C GLN A 746 20.28 -0.56 -20.78
N MET A 747 19.89 -1.70 -21.34
CA MET A 747 19.38 -2.84 -20.57
C MET A 747 19.38 -4.12 -21.39
N THR A 748 19.24 -5.24 -20.68
CA THR A 748 19.12 -6.59 -21.23
C THR A 748 17.78 -7.18 -20.80
N ALA A 749 17.12 -7.90 -21.69
CA ALA A 749 15.94 -8.70 -21.41
C ALA A 749 16.25 -9.78 -20.36
N VAL A 750 15.27 -10.13 -19.54
CA VAL A 750 15.35 -11.26 -18.63
C VAL A 750 15.39 -12.53 -19.47
N ALA A 751 16.47 -13.31 -19.31
CA ALA A 751 16.68 -14.51 -20.10
C ALA A 751 15.57 -15.55 -19.85
N SER A 752 15.10 -16.17 -20.93
CA SER A 752 14.20 -17.33 -20.85
C SER A 752 14.97 -18.54 -20.30
N LEU A 753 14.31 -19.31 -19.42
CA LEU A 753 14.83 -20.55 -18.83
C LEU A 753 14.73 -21.76 -19.79
N THR A 754 14.10 -21.61 -20.96
CA THR A 754 13.89 -22.70 -21.91
C THR A 754 15.08 -22.89 -22.87
N LYS A 755 15.82 -23.99 -22.68
CA LYS A 755 16.74 -24.55 -23.69
C LYS A 755 15.94 -25.15 -24.83
N ILE A 756 15.85 -24.48 -25.98
CA ILE A 756 15.21 -25.05 -27.16
C ILE A 756 16.15 -26.10 -27.76
N GLY A 757 15.79 -27.39 -27.62
CA GLY A 757 16.44 -28.49 -28.35
C GLY A 757 17.91 -28.77 -27.99
N GLY A 758 18.35 -28.42 -26.78
CA GLY A 758 19.73 -28.68 -26.32
C GLY A 758 20.80 -27.71 -26.83
N LYS A 759 20.40 -26.64 -27.55
CA LYS A 759 21.25 -25.47 -27.89
C LYS A 759 20.92 -24.29 -26.96
N ASN A 760 21.85 -23.35 -26.80
CA ASN A 760 21.70 -22.22 -25.87
C ASN A 760 20.63 -21.19 -26.32
N GLY A 761 20.14 -21.28 -27.55
CA GLY A 761 19.18 -20.33 -28.11
C GLY A 761 19.80 -18.95 -28.35
N PRO A 762 19.08 -18.04 -29.03
CA PRO A 762 19.57 -16.68 -29.24
C PRO A 762 19.73 -15.96 -27.88
N PRO A 763 20.72 -15.04 -27.76
CA PRO A 763 20.88 -14.25 -26.55
C PRO A 763 19.63 -13.39 -26.29
N PRO A 764 19.37 -13.03 -25.02
CA PRO A 764 18.31 -12.09 -24.68
C PRO A 764 18.49 -10.76 -25.40
N PHE A 765 17.38 -10.07 -25.68
CA PHE A 765 17.44 -8.75 -26.28
C PHE A 765 18.27 -7.76 -25.45
N PHE A 766 18.96 -6.88 -26.16
CA PHE A 766 19.84 -5.88 -25.57
C PHE A 766 19.67 -4.56 -26.32
N CYS A 767 19.63 -3.46 -25.58
CA CYS A 767 19.70 -2.11 -26.11
C CYS A 767 20.81 -1.32 -25.41
N GLY A 768 21.38 -0.35 -26.10
CA GLY A 768 22.40 0.52 -25.55
C GLY A 768 22.88 1.60 -26.52
N PRO A 769 23.69 2.56 -26.04
CA PRO A 769 24.09 3.73 -26.83
C PRO A 769 25.02 3.36 -27.98
N LYS A 770 24.84 4.02 -29.12
CA LYS A 770 25.67 3.78 -30.31
C LYS A 770 27.14 4.15 -30.11
N ALA A 771 27.43 5.02 -29.15
CA ALA A 771 28.79 5.37 -28.73
C ALA A 771 29.59 4.17 -28.22
N TYR A 772 28.93 3.19 -27.61
CA TYR A 772 29.56 1.95 -27.10
C TYR A 772 29.30 0.75 -28.01
N PHE A 773 28.15 0.73 -28.71
CA PHE A 773 27.70 -0.34 -29.59
C PHE A 773 27.37 0.22 -30.98
N PRO A 774 28.38 0.53 -31.82
CA PRO A 774 28.18 1.25 -33.08
C PRO A 774 27.36 0.47 -34.11
N PHE A 775 27.45 -0.86 -34.04
CA PHE A 775 26.63 -1.80 -34.78
C PHE A 775 26.51 -3.11 -33.99
N MET A 776 25.57 -3.93 -34.42
CA MET A 776 25.32 -5.27 -33.97
C MET A 776 25.34 -6.21 -35.17
N GLY A 777 25.79 -7.43 -34.95
CA GLY A 777 25.76 -8.51 -35.91
C GLY A 777 24.57 -9.44 -35.67
N TYR A 778 24.81 -10.74 -35.70
CA TYR A 778 23.76 -11.75 -35.66
C TYR A 778 24.13 -12.93 -34.76
N TYR A 779 23.13 -13.67 -34.34
CA TYR A 779 23.27 -15.01 -33.78
C TYR A 779 23.07 -16.04 -34.89
N ASP A 780 24.04 -16.93 -35.04
CA ASP A 780 24.06 -17.98 -36.06
C ASP A 780 23.43 -19.26 -35.50
N VAL A 781 22.26 -19.64 -36.03
CA VAL A 781 21.44 -20.74 -35.49
C VAL A 781 22.11 -22.11 -35.71
N GLU A 782 22.84 -22.26 -36.82
CA GLU A 782 23.54 -23.50 -37.14
C GLU A 782 24.69 -23.75 -36.17
N SER A 783 25.54 -22.75 -35.97
CA SER A 783 26.75 -22.85 -35.14
C SER A 783 26.55 -22.51 -33.66
N ASP A 784 25.40 -21.97 -33.24
CA ASP A 784 25.10 -21.55 -31.85
C ASP A 784 26.10 -20.49 -31.34
N VAL A 785 26.49 -19.54 -32.21
CA VAL A 785 27.51 -18.52 -31.92
C VAL A 785 27.01 -17.12 -32.26
N ILE A 786 27.32 -16.17 -31.38
CA ILE A 786 27.12 -14.74 -31.63
C ILE A 786 28.27 -14.21 -32.50
N ARG A 787 27.94 -13.63 -33.65
CA ARG A 787 28.87 -12.97 -34.58
C ARG A 787 28.63 -11.47 -34.54
N ASN A 788 29.51 -10.73 -33.89
CA ASN A 788 29.38 -9.27 -33.71
C ASN A 788 30.56 -8.47 -34.29
N ASN A 789 31.28 -9.06 -35.24
CA ASN A 789 32.46 -8.48 -35.90
C ASN A 789 32.09 -7.61 -37.12
N GLU A 790 30.91 -7.84 -37.71
CA GLU A 790 30.41 -7.10 -38.87
C GLU A 790 28.94 -6.69 -38.64
N PRO A 791 28.51 -5.54 -39.18
CA PRO A 791 27.12 -5.10 -39.07
C PRO A 791 26.19 -6.04 -39.82
N PHE A 792 25.13 -6.49 -39.15
CA PHE A 792 24.07 -7.29 -39.76
C PHE A 792 22.73 -6.60 -39.52
N ALA A 793 22.04 -6.30 -40.62
CA ALA A 793 20.79 -5.56 -40.55
C ALA A 793 19.64 -6.51 -40.20
N ASN A 794 18.72 -6.07 -39.35
CA ASN A 794 17.41 -6.71 -39.26
C ASN A 794 16.59 -6.45 -40.53
N ARG A 795 15.40 -7.04 -40.63
CA ARG A 795 14.52 -6.90 -41.79
C ARG A 795 14.09 -5.45 -42.09
N ALA A 796 14.16 -4.55 -41.10
CA ALA A 796 13.90 -3.11 -41.26
C ALA A 796 15.16 -2.30 -41.66
N GLY A 797 16.29 -2.96 -41.92
CA GLY A 797 17.55 -2.32 -42.30
C GLY A 797 18.37 -1.75 -41.14
N ARG A 798 17.98 -1.99 -39.87
CA ARG A 798 18.65 -1.44 -38.68
C ARG A 798 19.80 -2.36 -38.24
N THR A 799 20.96 -1.76 -37.95
CA THR A 799 22.17 -2.45 -37.49
C THR A 799 22.59 -2.06 -36.08
N ASP A 800 22.00 -1.02 -35.47
CA ASP A 800 22.26 -0.61 -34.09
C ASP A 800 21.07 -0.92 -33.17
N VAL A 801 21.30 -0.78 -31.85
CA VAL A 801 20.29 -1.01 -30.79
C VAL A 801 20.05 0.23 -29.92
N GLU A 802 20.37 1.42 -30.43
CA GLU A 802 20.18 2.68 -29.73
C GLU A 802 18.70 3.08 -29.71
N GLY A 803 18.20 3.44 -28.52
CA GLY A 803 16.80 3.77 -28.30
C GLY A 803 15.84 2.57 -28.44
N CYS A 804 16.36 1.34 -28.37
CA CYS A 804 15.61 0.13 -28.74
C CYS A 804 14.96 -0.67 -27.62
N CYS A 805 14.87 -0.14 -26.40
CA CYS A 805 14.46 -0.90 -25.22
C CYS A 805 12.95 -1.26 -25.11
N TRP A 806 12.23 -1.30 -26.24
CA TRP A 806 10.75 -1.32 -26.32
C TRP A 806 10.18 -2.64 -26.87
N TRP A 807 10.89 -3.75 -26.70
CA TRP A 807 10.40 -5.10 -27.08
C TRP A 807 9.26 -5.59 -26.16
N GLY A 808 8.62 -6.68 -26.56
CA GLY A 808 7.46 -7.25 -25.85
C GLY A 808 7.78 -7.68 -24.42
N ARG A 809 6.90 -7.32 -23.46
CA ARG A 809 6.98 -7.75 -22.06
C ARG A 809 5.64 -8.15 -21.45
N GLY A 810 5.68 -9.06 -20.50
CA GLY A 810 4.52 -9.48 -19.70
C GLY A 810 3.56 -10.42 -20.43
N ALA A 811 2.37 -10.60 -19.86
CA ALA A 811 1.41 -11.63 -20.27
C ALA A 811 0.89 -11.45 -21.70
N ALA A 812 0.84 -10.21 -22.20
CA ALA A 812 0.39 -9.90 -23.56
C ALA A 812 1.50 -9.28 -24.45
N GLN A 813 2.78 -9.42 -24.07
CA GLN A 813 3.92 -8.92 -24.84
C GLN A 813 3.78 -7.44 -25.26
N LEU A 814 3.48 -6.57 -24.29
CA LEU A 814 3.37 -5.12 -24.47
C LEU A 814 4.66 -4.57 -25.07
N ARG A 815 4.55 -3.91 -26.24
CA ARG A 815 5.70 -3.43 -27.03
C ARG A 815 5.47 -2.03 -27.59
N GLY A 816 6.57 -1.32 -27.86
CA GLY A 816 6.57 -0.02 -28.52
C GLY A 816 6.38 1.18 -27.60
N VAL A 817 6.89 2.33 -28.04
CA VAL A 817 6.93 3.59 -27.27
C VAL A 817 5.55 4.10 -26.85
N CYS A 818 4.51 3.84 -27.65
CA CYS A 818 3.15 4.24 -27.30
C CYS A 818 2.60 3.47 -26.10
N LEU A 819 2.66 2.13 -26.11
CA LEU A 819 2.05 1.32 -25.05
C LEU A 819 2.82 1.43 -23.73
N TYR A 820 4.16 1.51 -23.74
CA TYR A 820 4.92 1.83 -22.52
C TYR A 820 4.61 3.24 -22.01
N GLY A 821 4.41 4.19 -22.93
CA GLY A 821 4.00 5.55 -22.63
C GLY A 821 2.65 5.59 -21.94
N LYS A 822 1.64 4.93 -22.52
CA LYS A 822 0.32 4.76 -21.93
C LYS A 822 0.40 4.06 -20.58
N LEU A 823 1.19 3.00 -20.42
CA LEU A 823 1.38 2.32 -19.13
C LEU A 823 1.92 3.29 -18.07
N ASN A 824 2.93 4.10 -18.41
CA ASN A 824 3.48 5.12 -17.51
C ASN A 824 2.49 6.24 -17.22
N TYR A 825 1.79 6.68 -18.26
CA TYR A 825 0.76 7.70 -18.19
C TYR A 825 -0.34 7.23 -17.24
N TYR A 826 -0.96 6.07 -17.42
CA TYR A 826 -2.11 5.66 -16.63
C TYR A 826 -1.77 5.11 -15.24
N ILE A 827 -0.71 4.31 -15.10
CA ILE A 827 -0.47 3.55 -13.86
C ILE A 827 0.97 3.64 -13.33
N GLY A 828 1.83 4.45 -13.93
CA GLY A 828 3.25 4.57 -13.55
C GLY A 828 3.59 5.86 -12.80
N ALA A 829 4.88 6.17 -12.72
CA ALA A 829 5.38 7.37 -12.06
C ALA A 829 4.83 8.67 -12.67
N ARG A 830 4.59 8.68 -13.99
CA ARG A 830 4.02 9.83 -14.68
C ARG A 830 2.57 10.11 -14.24
N ALA A 831 1.76 9.08 -14.01
CA ALA A 831 0.43 9.26 -13.41
C ALA A 831 0.50 10.04 -12.10
N LYS A 832 1.42 9.65 -11.22
CA LYS A 832 1.65 10.31 -9.92
C LYS A 832 2.16 11.73 -10.07
N GLU A 833 3.15 11.96 -10.94
CA GLU A 833 3.71 13.30 -11.21
C GLU A 833 2.65 14.28 -11.71
N GLU A 834 1.72 13.80 -12.52
CA GLU A 834 0.60 14.57 -13.05
C GLU A 834 -0.62 14.59 -12.10
N GLY A 835 -0.50 14.07 -10.87
CA GLY A 835 -1.54 14.11 -9.84
C GLY A 835 -2.69 13.11 -10.01
N ARG A 836 -2.58 12.17 -10.95
CA ARG A 836 -3.57 11.09 -11.19
C ARG A 836 -3.30 9.89 -10.28
N MET A 837 -4.31 9.05 -10.05
CA MET A 837 -4.14 7.80 -9.30
C MET A 837 -3.17 6.87 -10.05
N SER A 838 -2.26 6.22 -9.32
CA SER A 838 -1.22 5.37 -9.91
C SER A 838 -1.05 4.09 -9.11
N LEU A 839 -1.20 2.93 -9.76
CA LEU A 839 -0.94 1.62 -9.13
C LEU A 839 0.55 1.41 -8.84
N PHE A 840 1.43 2.00 -9.67
CA PHE A 840 2.88 1.88 -9.56
C PHE A 840 3.53 3.28 -9.52
N PRO A 841 3.29 4.07 -8.46
CA PRO A 841 3.67 5.48 -8.38
C PRO A 841 5.19 5.72 -8.43
N ASN A 842 5.99 4.69 -8.21
CA ASN A 842 7.45 4.78 -8.18
C ASN A 842 8.12 4.09 -9.38
N VAL A 843 7.33 3.58 -10.34
CA VAL A 843 7.86 2.90 -11.52
C VAL A 843 7.68 3.78 -12.74
N ASP A 844 8.77 4.34 -13.24
CA ASP A 844 8.78 5.03 -14.53
C ASP A 844 8.98 4.00 -15.65
N PHE A 845 7.89 3.57 -16.30
CA PHE A 845 7.95 2.57 -17.37
C PHE A 845 8.66 3.07 -18.64
N CYS A 846 8.85 4.39 -18.79
CA CYS A 846 9.64 4.94 -19.91
C CYS A 846 11.15 4.87 -19.64
N ARG A 847 11.57 4.95 -18.37
CA ARG A 847 12.98 4.85 -17.98
C ARG A 847 13.40 3.47 -17.50
N SER A 848 12.44 2.66 -17.05
CA SER A 848 12.67 1.33 -16.47
C SER A 848 11.66 0.29 -16.99
N PRO A 849 11.51 0.10 -18.32
CA PRO A 849 10.61 -0.92 -18.88
C PRO A 849 10.90 -2.35 -18.40
N GLN A 850 12.15 -2.65 -17.99
CA GLN A 850 12.52 -3.94 -17.41
C GLN A 850 11.83 -4.24 -16.06
N ALA A 851 11.24 -3.25 -15.40
CA ALA A 851 10.53 -3.43 -14.13
C ALA A 851 9.37 -4.45 -14.22
N ILE A 852 8.79 -4.62 -15.42
CA ILE A 852 7.75 -5.62 -15.69
C ILE A 852 8.27 -7.05 -15.43
N CYS A 853 9.52 -7.33 -15.79
CA CYS A 853 10.09 -8.68 -15.76
C CYS A 853 11.14 -8.93 -14.64
N SER A 854 11.64 -7.89 -13.97
CA SER A 854 12.79 -8.01 -13.05
C SER A 854 12.64 -7.34 -11.67
N GLY A 855 11.46 -6.77 -11.35
CA GLY A 855 11.20 -6.08 -10.08
C GLY A 855 10.51 -6.93 -8.99
N GLN A 856 10.45 -6.40 -7.76
CA GLN A 856 9.74 -7.00 -6.60
C GLN A 856 8.23 -7.23 -6.85
N HIS A 857 7.65 -6.52 -7.82
CA HIS A 857 6.25 -6.62 -8.24
C HIS A 857 6.08 -7.29 -9.62
N SER A 858 7.11 -7.97 -10.15
CA SER A 858 7.09 -8.51 -11.53
C SER A 858 5.89 -9.43 -11.77
N TYR A 859 5.52 -10.30 -10.82
CA TYR A 859 4.40 -11.24 -10.97
C TYR A 859 3.04 -10.58 -11.22
N SER A 860 2.71 -9.48 -10.52
CA SER A 860 1.49 -8.71 -10.76
C SER A 860 1.62 -7.78 -11.96
N LEU A 861 2.80 -7.19 -12.18
CA LEU A 861 3.07 -6.30 -13.31
C LEU A 861 2.96 -7.02 -14.65
N MET A 862 3.35 -8.29 -14.74
CA MET A 862 3.19 -9.10 -15.95
C MET A 862 1.73 -9.19 -16.39
N TRP A 863 0.81 -9.42 -15.46
CA TRP A 863 -0.63 -9.49 -15.76
C TRP A 863 -1.24 -8.11 -16.00
N ILE A 864 -0.99 -7.14 -15.12
CA ILE A 864 -1.54 -5.79 -15.23
C ILE A 864 -1.10 -5.11 -16.54
N SER A 865 0.18 -5.19 -16.90
CA SER A 865 0.65 -4.63 -18.18
C SER A 865 0.00 -5.30 -19.39
N GLY A 866 -0.22 -6.61 -19.33
CA GLY A 866 -0.93 -7.35 -20.38
C GLY A 866 -2.39 -6.94 -20.50
N MET A 867 -3.09 -6.81 -19.38
CA MET A 867 -4.49 -6.37 -19.34
C MET A 867 -4.63 -4.92 -19.79
N VAL A 868 -3.73 -4.02 -19.38
CA VAL A 868 -3.71 -2.63 -19.88
C VAL A 868 -3.50 -2.62 -21.40
N ALA A 869 -2.55 -3.39 -21.93
CA ALA A 869 -2.39 -3.51 -23.39
C ALA A 869 -3.67 -4.02 -24.06
N TRP A 870 -4.33 -5.03 -23.48
CA TRP A 870 -5.60 -5.55 -23.97
C TRP A 870 -6.70 -4.48 -24.00
N THR A 871 -6.85 -3.71 -22.92
CA THR A 871 -7.85 -2.63 -22.87
C THR A 871 -7.58 -1.55 -23.92
N GLN A 872 -6.31 -1.22 -24.15
CA GLN A 872 -5.90 -0.11 -25.02
C GLN A 872 -5.84 -0.48 -26.51
N VAL A 873 -5.74 -1.76 -26.84
CA VAL A 873 -5.63 -2.26 -28.23
C VAL A 873 -6.89 -2.96 -28.67
N VAL A 874 -7.41 -3.89 -27.84
CA VAL A 874 -8.53 -4.76 -28.22
C VAL A 874 -9.86 -4.16 -27.80
N GLN A 875 -10.04 -3.88 -26.51
CA GLN A 875 -11.33 -3.38 -26.00
C GLN A 875 -11.70 -1.98 -26.50
N SER A 876 -10.70 -1.16 -26.83
CA SER A 876 -10.87 0.18 -27.39
C SER A 876 -11.14 0.16 -28.90
N HIS A 877 -10.96 -0.98 -29.58
CA HIS A 877 -11.20 -1.09 -31.01
C HIS A 877 -12.70 -1.04 -31.31
N SER A 878 -13.09 -0.23 -32.28
CA SER A 878 -14.52 0.01 -32.62
C SER A 878 -15.28 -1.28 -32.93
N ASP A 879 -14.60 -2.24 -33.52
CA ASP A 879 -15.20 -3.47 -34.01
C ASP A 879 -15.27 -4.56 -32.92
N TYR A 880 -14.58 -4.41 -31.80
CA TYR A 880 -14.47 -5.49 -30.82
C TYR A 880 -15.77 -5.70 -30.03
N SER A 881 -16.34 -4.63 -29.45
CA SER A 881 -17.51 -4.75 -28.57
C SER A 881 -18.74 -5.33 -29.29
N LEU A 882 -19.01 -4.86 -30.51
CA LEU A 882 -20.10 -5.36 -31.35
C LEU A 882 -19.86 -6.82 -31.74
N ASN A 883 -18.65 -7.20 -32.16
CA ASN A 883 -18.40 -8.59 -32.57
C ASN A 883 -18.31 -9.55 -31.37
N LEU A 884 -17.90 -9.09 -30.19
CA LEU A 884 -18.01 -9.86 -28.95
C LEU A 884 -19.48 -10.16 -28.64
N GLN A 885 -20.36 -9.17 -28.80
CA GLN A 885 -21.80 -9.38 -28.67
C GLN A 885 -22.31 -10.39 -29.72
N ARG A 886 -22.02 -10.17 -31.01
CA ARG A 886 -22.46 -11.05 -32.10
C ARG A 886 -21.98 -12.49 -31.92
N TYR A 887 -20.77 -12.68 -31.38
CA TYR A 887 -20.23 -13.99 -31.07
C TYR A 887 -21.03 -14.69 -29.97
N VAL A 888 -21.27 -14.01 -28.84
CA VAL A 888 -22.08 -14.56 -27.74
C VAL A 888 -23.52 -14.82 -28.17
N ASP A 889 -24.08 -13.96 -29.03
CA ASP A 889 -25.43 -14.08 -29.57
C ASP A 889 -25.51 -15.18 -30.68
N GLY A 890 -24.39 -15.81 -31.04
CA GLY A 890 -24.31 -16.93 -31.99
C GLY A 890 -24.37 -16.54 -33.46
N GLU A 891 -24.13 -15.26 -33.79
CA GLU A 891 -24.15 -14.75 -35.16
C GLU A 891 -22.84 -14.96 -35.93
N ILE A 892 -21.73 -15.17 -35.23
CA ILE A 892 -20.41 -15.44 -35.81
C ILE A 892 -19.76 -16.65 -35.14
N GLU A 893 -19.00 -17.42 -35.92
CA GLU A 893 -18.34 -18.64 -35.44
C GLU A 893 -17.04 -18.34 -34.67
N ASP A 894 -16.57 -19.31 -33.87
CA ASP A 894 -15.34 -19.22 -33.06
C ASP A 894 -14.13 -18.72 -33.86
N LEU A 895 -13.94 -19.28 -35.07
CA LEU A 895 -12.81 -18.95 -35.94
C LEU A 895 -12.91 -17.53 -36.51
N GLU A 896 -14.11 -17.09 -36.87
CA GLU A 896 -14.34 -15.73 -37.38
C GLU A 896 -14.05 -14.70 -36.29
N PHE A 897 -14.54 -14.94 -35.06
CA PHE A 897 -14.30 -14.04 -33.94
C PHE A 897 -12.81 -13.97 -33.54
N ILE A 898 -12.13 -15.12 -33.42
CA ILE A 898 -10.72 -15.12 -32.99
C ILE A 898 -9.77 -14.59 -34.06
N ASP A 899 -10.11 -14.74 -35.35
CA ASP A 899 -9.34 -14.15 -36.44
C ASP A 899 -9.49 -12.64 -36.46
N LEU A 900 -10.70 -12.11 -36.23
CA LEU A 900 -10.91 -10.67 -36.05
C LEU A 900 -10.03 -10.12 -34.92
N VAL A 901 -9.99 -10.78 -33.76
CA VAL A 901 -9.14 -10.35 -32.65
C VAL A 901 -7.66 -10.44 -33.00
N SER A 902 -7.25 -11.49 -33.71
CA SER A 902 -5.88 -11.65 -34.21
C SER A 902 -5.49 -10.52 -35.16
N ASP A 903 -6.42 -10.04 -35.98
CA ASP A 903 -6.23 -8.92 -36.90
C ASP A 903 -6.10 -7.58 -36.14
N ILE A 904 -6.93 -7.36 -35.12
CA ILE A 904 -6.84 -6.18 -34.24
C ILE A 904 -5.47 -6.10 -33.56
N ILE A 905 -4.94 -7.24 -33.10
CA ILE A 905 -3.64 -7.31 -32.42
C ILE A 905 -2.47 -7.23 -33.42
N GLY A 906 -2.67 -7.64 -34.67
CA GLY A 906 -1.62 -7.77 -35.68
C GLY A 906 -0.79 -9.05 -35.52
N CYS A 907 -1.43 -10.15 -35.10
CA CYS A 907 -0.79 -11.46 -34.94
C CYS A 907 -0.22 -11.99 -36.26
N GLN A 908 0.93 -12.67 -36.19
CA GLN A 908 1.43 -13.43 -37.33
C GLN A 908 0.67 -14.74 -37.50
N GLU A 909 0.76 -15.35 -38.68
CA GLU A 909 0.02 -16.59 -39.00
C GLU A 909 0.31 -17.73 -38.00
N ASN A 910 1.55 -17.88 -37.53
CA ASN A 910 1.89 -18.87 -36.50
C ASN A 910 1.24 -18.56 -35.13
N GLU A 911 1.20 -17.28 -34.74
CA GLU A 911 0.54 -16.84 -33.51
C GLU A 911 -0.98 -17.00 -33.63
N ARG A 912 -1.56 -16.66 -34.78
CA ARG A 912 -2.98 -16.86 -35.11
C ARG A 912 -3.39 -18.32 -34.97
N MET A 913 -2.60 -19.26 -35.51
CA MET A 913 -2.88 -20.70 -35.36
C MET A 913 -2.82 -21.15 -33.89
N LYS A 914 -1.86 -20.67 -33.10
CA LYS A 914 -1.80 -20.96 -31.65
C LYS A 914 -3.00 -20.36 -30.92
N MET A 915 -3.39 -19.14 -31.28
CA MET A 915 -4.49 -18.42 -30.67
C MET A 915 -5.83 -19.13 -30.91
N ARG A 916 -6.09 -19.65 -32.12
CA ARG A 916 -7.26 -20.50 -32.42
C ARG A 916 -7.34 -21.72 -31.49
N ALA A 917 -6.26 -22.50 -31.39
CA ALA A 917 -6.23 -23.70 -30.55
C ALA A 917 -6.36 -23.38 -29.04
N ASN A 918 -5.72 -22.31 -28.59
CA ASN A 918 -5.80 -21.88 -27.20
C ASN A 918 -7.18 -21.30 -26.87
N PHE A 919 -7.86 -20.66 -27.82
CA PHE A 919 -9.19 -20.09 -27.62
C PHE A 919 -10.23 -21.17 -27.39
N GLU A 920 -10.23 -22.23 -28.20
CA GLU A 920 -11.07 -23.41 -27.98
C GLU A 920 -10.84 -24.03 -26.58
N SER A 921 -9.56 -24.13 -26.17
CA SER A 921 -9.21 -24.62 -24.83
C SER A 921 -9.73 -23.71 -23.73
N ALA A 922 -9.61 -22.38 -23.89
CA ALA A 922 -10.08 -21.40 -22.93
C ALA A 922 -11.61 -21.38 -22.82
N LEU A 923 -12.33 -21.50 -23.94
CA LEU A 923 -13.80 -21.61 -23.94
C LEU A 923 -14.27 -22.87 -23.20
N ASN A 924 -13.68 -24.03 -23.49
CA ASN A 924 -14.03 -25.29 -22.82
C ASN A 924 -13.82 -25.24 -21.29
N VAL A 925 -12.88 -24.41 -20.82
CA VAL A 925 -12.65 -24.20 -19.40
C VAL A 925 -13.63 -23.17 -18.83
N LEU A 926 -13.76 -22.01 -19.47
CA LEU A 926 -14.39 -20.82 -18.89
C LEU A 926 -15.87 -20.67 -19.22
N VAL A 927 -16.31 -21.10 -20.39
CA VAL A 927 -17.70 -21.00 -20.84
C VAL A 927 -18.35 -22.37 -20.60
N LEU A 928 -19.43 -22.40 -19.82
CA LEU A 928 -20.22 -23.62 -19.63
C LEU A 928 -20.75 -24.03 -21.01
N SER A 929 -20.56 -25.30 -21.38
CA SER A 929 -20.90 -25.84 -22.71
C SER A 929 -22.29 -25.37 -23.18
N PRO A 930 -22.48 -25.11 -24.47
CA PRO A 930 -23.77 -24.72 -25.01
C PRO A 930 -24.77 -25.86 -24.78
N SER A 931 -25.88 -25.56 -24.13
CA SER A 931 -27.08 -26.40 -24.15
C SER A 931 -27.95 -26.03 -25.34
#